data_AF-A0A1B9YF99-F1
#
_entry.id   AF-A0A1B9YF99-F1
#
_cell.length_a   1.000
_cell.length_b   1.000
_cell.length_c   1.000
_cell.angle_alpha   90.00
_cell.angle_beta   90.00
_cell.angle_gamma   90.00
#
_symmetry.space_group_name_H-M   'P 1'
#
loop_
_entity.id
_entity.type
_entity.pdbx_description
1 polymer ?
#
loop_
_entity_poly.entity_id
_entity_poly.type
_entity_poly.pdbx_seq_one_letter_code
_entity_poly.pdbx_strand_id
1 'polypeptide(L)'
;MSKRGVSKISGNTSPKVGEATNYTIADWYPATPQNQRNAAGVTWELFKKRSDGRFTTTNIKKTGTGTFTFGEVAQKHTYRLEAYLFEPEGSGASTIEITPQPAAVPKIEKVELQYVDDSPGTEFSFTEKMRARAHCVNLAGKKLKFSLWEDDQTGEGHDVKNLLIETKEASVNASGVAVAEFTLTRALMQKAMQGETDPEKLEFYVTVEYFSHTKHATDNVNVNNPLHAPTPVTRPQPRPQQTNNNSSSQTTPPAQTTPPPRAQNSPAAAKPQSQKEEKGIVDRVTDWWNKLELWDYKEAPGKITAQKTPTPQAGGGKTVSIVQDSSVENLTDAYFAKKEYTKLTGEADGNHVYTFGGRKANNKTSTADEKAKVADTVLKRIAGELKAAKKYTTKETIIQALTANEYGTDTENNKTVTIPVFKLGAEFKKIEKAPLDSKVYLVARAAGLNGKQATIIIKEKDGFLKGSAGAVLPVLEITEAQMEQPAQAGTEVQGTEKTEFKATIENGIAKVPVHLRPKSNDDFKQWREKLAKGKEDGEYTYKFGGDTAIANDNDKRRIADIILTNAKKGNANNPKIAEDKTAFIADIESILEVKTYKQNDTVKFKLYKKQSELLYLQVKAQGEKQHEKDFLKTDGAYFQLTKTKPVIFPLKVKPENDLGKTWGQNYYWAASQGNNMTTFNSNRSKGTRKHAGRDLYTQPETEIVAMADGVVLKTAPFYAGTDYIAVHHKTNDGREFIINYGEVAPSKKEVKEGDQVVQGQKLGVTGYLHGITVISGHTIYMIHFEHYTGTEGFDLDKNHILSGDNKYKRRSDLVDPLEILREGYKNTFDDDTGDDELFTEEDGKQAITDLYNRYKNQTWKWKWEGSEEEVEVTGKQLVTIVEKMYRLETSHFKSKQYQHCGTGGMEAFGEPPYYGWDSSLFIEQPTGTWSAFEGKGLSGAGGNAQITDKQKEFVKLPSVLAGMEYKAKYIIKYNGNYARWFNAKDTTAQTAYQDSLKNIRARFIEAL
;
A
#
# COMPACT_ATOMS: atom_id res chain seq x y z
N MET A 1 -59.97 -4.88 22.32
CA MET A 1 -59.84 -4.82 23.79
C MET A 1 -59.13 -3.53 24.18
N SER A 2 -59.34 -3.00 25.39
CA SER A 2 -58.60 -1.83 25.89
C SER A 2 -57.12 -2.17 26.11
N LYS A 3 -56.21 -1.23 25.79
CA LYS A 3 -54.77 -1.40 26.02
C LYS A 3 -54.45 -1.53 27.51
N ARG A 4 -53.43 -2.32 27.84
CA ARG A 4 -52.98 -2.64 29.21
C ARG A 4 -51.45 -2.65 29.23
N GLY A 5 -50.85 -2.28 30.37
CA GLY A 5 -49.41 -2.10 30.52
C GLY A 5 -49.02 -0.62 30.61
N VAL A 6 -47.75 -0.33 30.33
CA VAL A 6 -47.18 1.02 30.35
C VAL A 6 -47.80 1.87 29.23
N SER A 7 -48.36 3.04 29.56
CA SER A 7 -48.86 4.01 28.57
C SER A 7 -47.83 5.10 28.27
N LYS A 8 -46.94 5.42 29.21
CA LYS A 8 -45.93 6.48 29.06
C LYS A 8 -44.64 6.18 29.81
N ILE A 9 -43.50 6.55 29.21
CA ILE A 9 -42.19 6.62 29.86
C ILE A 9 -41.62 8.05 29.85
N SER A 10 -40.58 8.29 30.65
CA SER A 10 -39.82 9.53 30.71
C SER A 10 -38.33 9.27 30.93
N GLY A 11 -37.47 10.22 30.56
CA GLY A 11 -36.02 10.16 30.74
C GLY A 11 -35.29 11.07 29.75
N ASN A 12 -33.95 11.11 29.84
CA ASN A 12 -33.14 12.02 29.01
C ASN A 12 -33.04 11.53 27.55
N THR A 13 -33.51 12.33 26.59
CA THR A 13 -33.39 12.07 25.14
C THR A 13 -31.97 12.26 24.61
N SER A 14 -31.12 12.97 25.36
CA SER A 14 -29.75 13.33 25.01
C SER A 14 -28.78 12.87 26.12
N PRO A 15 -28.70 11.55 26.41
CA PRO A 15 -27.83 11.02 27.45
C PRO A 15 -26.38 11.19 27.05
N LYS A 16 -25.54 11.46 28.04
CA LYS A 16 -24.11 11.60 27.84
C LYS A 16 -23.45 10.23 27.68
N VAL A 17 -22.55 10.10 26.70
CA VAL A 17 -21.73 8.90 26.52
C VAL A 17 -20.93 8.59 27.80
N GLY A 18 -20.87 7.32 28.18
CA GLY A 18 -20.21 6.84 29.40
C GLY A 18 -21.00 7.05 30.71
N GLU A 19 -21.91 8.03 30.77
CA GLU A 19 -22.74 8.26 31.96
C GLU A 19 -23.96 7.33 31.99
N ALA A 20 -24.26 6.75 33.17
CA ALA A 20 -25.43 5.91 33.36
C ALA A 20 -26.71 6.76 33.48
N THR A 21 -27.65 6.58 32.55
CA THR A 21 -28.90 7.34 32.48
C THR A 21 -30.09 6.48 32.91
N ASN A 22 -30.94 7.02 33.78
CA ASN A 22 -32.16 6.36 34.24
C ASN A 22 -33.39 6.85 33.46
N TYR A 23 -34.20 5.89 32.98
CA TYR A 23 -35.52 6.11 32.39
C TYR A 23 -36.59 5.50 33.31
N THR A 24 -37.78 6.11 33.35
CA THR A 24 -38.84 5.79 34.30
C THR A 24 -40.19 5.59 33.62
N ILE A 25 -41.05 4.78 34.23
CA ILE A 25 -42.46 4.64 33.83
C ILE A 25 -43.20 5.87 34.37
N ALA A 26 -43.77 6.66 33.48
CA ALA A 26 -44.47 7.89 33.81
C ALA A 26 -45.99 7.71 33.90
N ASP A 27 -46.57 6.74 33.20
CA ASP A 27 -47.99 6.38 33.30
C ASP A 27 -48.28 4.94 32.83
N TRP A 28 -49.45 4.42 33.25
CA TRP A 28 -49.99 3.10 32.91
C TRP A 28 -51.40 3.24 32.34
N TYR A 29 -51.76 2.45 31.31
CA TYR A 29 -53.10 2.53 30.72
C TYR A 29 -54.21 2.34 31.77
N PRO A 30 -55.34 3.08 31.70
CA PRO A 30 -56.43 2.99 32.68
C PRO A 30 -56.96 1.57 32.91
N ALA A 31 -57.00 0.73 31.88
CA ALA A 31 -57.43 -0.68 31.99
C ALA A 31 -56.38 -1.62 32.63
N THR A 32 -55.24 -1.10 33.10
CA THR A 32 -54.22 -1.86 33.85
C THR A 32 -54.55 -1.81 35.34
N PRO A 33 -55.01 -2.92 35.95
CA PRO A 33 -55.37 -2.97 37.37
C PRO A 33 -54.17 -2.58 38.26
N GLN A 34 -54.44 -1.90 39.37
CA GLN A 34 -53.37 -1.32 40.20
C GLN A 34 -52.43 -2.38 40.81
N ASN A 35 -52.96 -3.57 41.15
CA ASN A 35 -52.17 -4.73 41.59
C ASN A 35 -51.34 -5.40 40.47
N GLN A 36 -51.49 -4.97 39.20
CA GLN A 36 -50.73 -5.46 38.05
C GLN A 36 -49.73 -4.41 37.51
N ARG A 37 -49.66 -3.21 38.10
CA ARG A 37 -48.71 -2.14 37.72
C ARG A 37 -47.30 -2.39 38.28
N ASN A 38 -46.77 -3.60 38.04
CA ASN A 38 -45.48 -4.04 38.56
C ASN A 38 -44.33 -3.51 37.69
N ALA A 39 -43.69 -2.42 38.14
CA ALA A 39 -42.52 -1.85 37.47
C ALA A 39 -41.34 -2.84 37.35
N ALA A 40 -41.16 -3.74 38.33
CA ALA A 40 -40.10 -4.76 38.28
C ALA A 40 -40.33 -5.83 37.21
N GLY A 41 -41.57 -5.98 36.72
CA GLY A 41 -41.93 -6.88 35.62
C GLY A 41 -41.83 -6.25 34.22
N VAL A 42 -41.60 -4.94 34.12
CA VAL A 42 -41.56 -4.24 32.81
C VAL A 42 -40.26 -4.54 32.07
N THR A 43 -40.40 -4.96 30.81
CA THR A 43 -39.30 -5.09 29.86
C THR A 43 -39.02 -3.75 29.20
N TRP A 44 -37.75 -3.36 29.22
CA TRP A 44 -37.17 -2.21 28.54
C TRP A 44 -36.31 -2.72 27.38
N GLU A 45 -36.62 -2.36 26.14
CA GLU A 45 -35.88 -2.79 24.95
C GLU A 45 -35.36 -1.61 24.14
N LEU A 46 -34.10 -1.73 23.70
CA LEU A 46 -33.43 -0.71 22.90
C LEU A 46 -33.38 -1.12 21.42
N PHE A 47 -33.88 -0.24 20.55
CA PHE A 47 -33.85 -0.37 19.09
C PHE A 47 -32.89 0.67 18.50
N LYS A 48 -32.24 0.36 17.37
CA LYS A 48 -31.33 1.27 16.65
C LYS A 48 -31.98 1.72 15.33
N LYS A 49 -31.91 3.02 15.04
CA LYS A 49 -32.36 3.61 13.77
C LYS A 49 -31.39 3.23 12.64
N ARG A 50 -31.92 2.81 11.50
CA ARG A 50 -31.18 2.47 10.27
C ARG A 50 -31.21 3.63 9.28
N SER A 51 -30.45 3.53 8.20
CA SER A 51 -30.38 4.53 7.12
C SER A 51 -31.69 4.70 6.34
N ASP A 52 -32.55 3.68 6.32
CA ASP A 52 -33.93 3.74 5.80
C ASP A 52 -34.94 4.36 6.82
N GLY A 53 -34.44 4.88 7.95
CA GLY A 53 -35.23 5.44 9.03
C GLY A 53 -35.88 4.41 9.97
N ARG A 54 -35.84 3.10 9.66
CA ARG A 54 -36.52 2.07 10.44
C ARG A 54 -35.77 1.73 11.72
N PHE A 55 -36.50 1.38 12.78
CA PHE A 55 -35.95 0.89 14.03
C PHE A 55 -35.86 -0.64 14.02
N THR A 56 -34.65 -1.17 14.20
CA THR A 56 -34.40 -2.62 14.38
C THR A 56 -33.94 -2.88 15.81
N THR A 57 -34.31 -4.00 16.43
CA THR A 57 -33.81 -4.33 17.78
C THR A 57 -32.28 -4.37 17.82
N THR A 58 -31.71 -3.98 18.97
CA THR A 58 -30.29 -4.20 19.29
C THR A 58 -30.04 -5.53 19.99
N ASN A 59 -31.11 -6.30 20.28
CA ASN A 59 -31.16 -7.42 21.23
C ASN A 59 -30.88 -7.04 22.69
N ILE A 60 -30.65 -5.77 23.01
CA ILE A 60 -30.50 -5.29 24.40
C ILE A 60 -31.88 -5.13 25.02
N LYS A 61 -32.25 -6.07 25.90
CA LYS A 61 -33.45 -6.00 26.75
C LYS A 61 -33.05 -6.02 28.23
N LYS A 62 -33.82 -5.35 29.09
CA LYS A 62 -33.68 -5.36 30.56
C LYS A 62 -35.06 -5.46 31.20
N THR A 63 -35.21 -6.31 32.21
CA THR A 63 -36.46 -6.39 32.98
C THR A 63 -36.30 -5.66 34.31
N GLY A 64 -37.28 -4.83 34.69
CA GLY A 64 -37.34 -4.16 35.99
C GLY A 64 -36.40 -2.97 36.20
N THR A 65 -35.45 -2.72 35.29
CA THR A 65 -34.57 -1.55 35.33
C THR A 65 -34.55 -0.80 34.00
N GLY A 66 -34.83 0.50 34.08
CA GLY A 66 -34.70 1.47 32.98
C GLY A 66 -33.33 2.15 32.94
N THR A 67 -32.28 1.61 33.57
CA THR A 67 -30.93 2.21 33.55
C THR A 67 -30.14 1.79 32.30
N PHE A 68 -29.69 2.75 31.50
CA PHE A 68 -28.89 2.54 30.28
C PHE A 68 -27.66 3.45 30.24
N THR A 69 -26.50 2.87 29.90
CA THR A 69 -25.25 3.59 29.65
C THR A 69 -24.92 3.47 28.17
N PHE A 70 -24.60 4.57 27.50
CA PHE A 70 -24.33 4.60 26.06
C PHE A 70 -22.83 4.69 25.79
N GLY A 71 -22.28 3.70 25.07
CA GLY A 71 -20.85 3.67 24.69
C GLY A 71 -20.53 4.61 23.52
N GLU A 72 -19.25 4.86 23.26
CA GLU A 72 -18.77 5.89 22.32
C GLU A 72 -19.32 5.77 20.89
N VAL A 73 -19.53 4.55 20.38
CA VAL A 73 -20.11 4.32 19.04
C VAL A 73 -21.58 4.77 18.97
N ALA A 74 -22.28 4.85 20.11
CA ALA A 74 -23.70 5.19 20.14
C ALA A 74 -23.98 6.66 19.78
N GLN A 75 -23.05 7.60 19.99
CA GLN A 75 -23.25 9.01 19.60
C GLN A 75 -23.43 9.20 18.07
N LYS A 76 -23.03 8.21 17.27
CA LYS A 76 -23.16 8.23 15.80
C LYS A 76 -24.55 7.79 15.31
N HIS A 77 -25.47 7.48 16.23
CA HIS A 77 -26.74 6.81 15.93
C HIS A 77 -27.88 7.26 16.85
N THR A 78 -29.08 7.40 16.31
CA THR A 78 -30.30 7.50 17.11
C THR A 78 -30.82 6.11 17.48
N TYR A 79 -31.32 5.98 18.70
CA TYR A 79 -31.94 4.79 19.26
C TYR A 79 -33.39 5.10 19.63
N ARG A 80 -34.20 4.06 19.83
CA ARG A 80 -35.49 4.15 20.50
C ARG A 80 -35.49 3.21 21.69
N LEU A 81 -35.75 3.74 22.87
CA LEU A 81 -36.05 2.94 24.06
C LEU A 81 -37.57 2.78 24.16
N GLU A 82 -38.01 1.59 24.51
CA GLU A 82 -39.42 1.23 24.61
C GLU A 82 -39.64 0.36 25.85
N ALA A 83 -40.73 0.60 26.58
CA ALA A 83 -41.04 -0.12 27.80
C ALA A 83 -42.46 -0.72 27.78
N TYR A 84 -42.57 -2.02 28.06
CA TYR A 84 -43.83 -2.76 28.03
C TYR A 84 -43.90 -3.82 29.13
N LEU A 85 -45.13 -4.11 29.59
CA LEU A 85 -45.41 -5.19 30.56
C LEU A 85 -45.91 -6.47 29.90
N PHE A 86 -46.49 -6.37 28.70
CA PHE A 86 -47.07 -7.49 27.97
C PHE A 86 -46.44 -7.62 26.59
N GLU A 87 -46.77 -6.70 25.67
CA GLU A 87 -46.25 -6.66 24.30
C GLU A 87 -45.77 -5.25 23.94
N PRO A 88 -44.77 -5.10 23.05
CA PRO A 88 -44.34 -3.80 22.53
C PRO A 88 -45.40 -3.18 21.61
N GLU A 89 -45.44 -1.85 21.54
CA GLU A 89 -46.36 -1.09 20.69
C GLU A 89 -45.69 -0.50 19.44
N GLY A 90 -44.36 -0.49 19.40
CA GLY A 90 -43.54 -0.03 18.29
C GLY A 90 -43.57 1.49 18.04
N SER A 91 -44.37 2.24 18.80
CA SER A 91 -44.65 3.67 18.61
C SER A 91 -45.41 4.26 19.81
N GLY A 92 -45.52 5.59 19.88
CA GLY A 92 -46.31 6.29 20.90
C GLY A 92 -45.56 6.59 22.20
N ALA A 93 -46.29 7.00 23.23
CA ALA A 93 -45.72 7.58 24.45
C ALA A 93 -44.99 6.58 25.37
N SER A 94 -45.16 5.27 25.14
CA SER A 94 -44.36 4.18 25.70
C SER A 94 -42.97 4.05 25.06
N THR A 95 -42.63 4.92 24.10
CA THR A 95 -41.33 4.99 23.43
C THR A 95 -40.66 6.37 23.58
N ILE A 96 -39.32 6.40 23.59
CA ILE A 96 -38.50 7.61 23.56
C ILE A 96 -37.42 7.43 22.49
N GLU A 97 -37.29 8.37 21.55
CA GLU A 97 -36.08 8.47 20.71
C GLU A 97 -34.93 9.13 21.49
N ILE A 98 -33.75 8.53 21.38
CA ILE A 98 -32.54 8.86 22.15
C ILE A 98 -31.38 9.07 21.18
N THR A 99 -30.74 10.24 21.24
CA THR A 99 -29.51 10.53 20.49
C THR A 99 -28.40 10.86 21.50
N PRO A 100 -27.54 9.89 21.87
CA PRO A 100 -26.49 10.11 22.86
C PRO A 100 -25.51 11.20 22.44
N GLN A 101 -25.11 12.03 23.41
CA GLN A 101 -24.22 13.17 23.21
C GLN A 101 -22.79 12.85 23.64
N PRO A 102 -21.76 13.40 22.97
CA PRO A 102 -20.38 13.37 23.47
C PRO A 102 -20.30 14.01 24.86
N ALA A 103 -19.51 13.43 25.76
CA ALA A 103 -19.45 13.88 27.14
C ALA A 103 -18.11 13.57 27.80
N ALA A 104 -17.61 14.54 28.58
CA ALA A 104 -16.27 14.59 29.20
C ALA A 104 -15.10 14.82 28.22
N VAL A 105 -14.14 15.61 28.70
CA VAL A 105 -12.83 15.83 28.07
C VAL A 105 -12.07 14.49 28.01
N PRO A 106 -11.40 14.15 26.89
CA PRO A 106 -10.55 12.97 26.82
C PRO A 106 -9.47 12.97 27.90
N LYS A 107 -9.43 11.91 28.71
CA LYS A 107 -8.60 11.86 29.92
C LYS A 107 -8.08 10.46 30.25
N ILE A 108 -6.98 10.41 30.99
CA ILE A 108 -6.34 9.22 31.54
C ILE A 108 -6.77 9.14 33.01
N GLU A 109 -7.68 8.22 33.35
CA GLU A 109 -8.22 8.10 34.71
C GLU A 109 -7.15 7.66 35.72
N LYS A 110 -6.42 6.60 35.36
CA LYS A 110 -5.34 6.03 36.17
C LYS A 110 -4.28 5.36 35.30
N VAL A 111 -3.07 5.27 35.84
CA VAL A 111 -2.01 4.39 35.36
C VAL A 111 -1.67 3.44 36.50
N GLU A 112 -1.44 2.17 36.18
CA GLU A 112 -1.02 1.16 37.14
C GLU A 112 0.13 0.33 36.57
N LEU A 113 1.07 -0.04 37.45
CA LEU A 113 2.19 -0.91 37.14
C LEU A 113 1.82 -2.36 37.51
N GLN A 114 2.18 -3.30 36.64
CA GLN A 114 1.85 -4.72 36.77
C GLN A 114 3.05 -5.59 36.34
N TYR A 115 3.12 -6.82 36.85
CA TYR A 115 4.01 -7.84 36.30
C TYR A 115 3.40 -8.45 35.01
N VAL A 116 4.12 -9.37 34.34
CA VAL A 116 3.65 -10.01 33.09
C VAL A 116 2.44 -10.93 33.23
N ASP A 117 2.02 -11.26 34.45
CA ASP A 117 0.79 -12.00 34.76
C ASP A 117 -0.42 -11.09 35.06
N ASP A 118 -0.27 -9.77 34.84
CA ASP A 118 -1.23 -8.71 35.18
C ASP A 118 -1.50 -8.53 36.69
N SER A 119 -0.74 -9.16 37.59
CA SER A 119 -0.82 -8.84 39.02
C SER A 119 -0.22 -7.44 39.32
N PRO A 120 -0.75 -6.68 40.30
CA PRO A 120 -0.24 -5.33 40.61
C PRO A 120 1.21 -5.36 41.15
N GLY A 121 2.08 -4.54 40.56
CA GLY A 121 3.51 -4.49 40.93
C GLY A 121 3.94 -3.09 41.34
N THR A 122 4.49 -2.95 42.54
CA THR A 122 5.12 -1.72 43.05
C THR A 122 6.64 -1.88 43.26
N GLU A 123 7.15 -3.09 43.13
CA GLU A 123 8.56 -3.44 43.32
C GLU A 123 8.93 -4.54 42.32
N PHE A 124 10.01 -4.38 41.56
CA PHE A 124 10.39 -5.25 40.44
C PHE A 124 11.83 -5.75 40.57
N SER A 125 12.19 -6.80 39.81
CA SER A 125 13.57 -7.32 39.75
C SER A 125 14.39 -6.65 38.64
N PHE A 126 15.72 -6.61 38.80
CA PHE A 126 16.73 -6.10 37.85
C PHE A 126 16.81 -6.87 36.50
N THR A 127 15.88 -7.80 36.25
CA THR A 127 15.67 -8.51 34.97
C THR A 127 14.19 -8.68 34.59
N GLU A 128 13.28 -8.01 35.31
CA GLU A 128 11.83 -8.20 35.20
C GLU A 128 11.23 -7.50 33.98
N LYS A 129 10.06 -7.97 33.54
CA LYS A 129 9.20 -7.27 32.58
C LYS A 129 8.02 -6.62 33.31
N MET A 130 8.00 -5.30 33.26
CA MET A 130 6.93 -4.48 33.83
C MET A 130 5.94 -4.07 32.73
N ARG A 131 4.65 -4.13 33.03
CA ARG A 131 3.58 -3.50 32.25
C ARG A 131 3.16 -2.20 32.91
N ALA A 132 3.08 -1.12 32.15
CA ALA A 132 2.34 0.06 32.52
C ALA A 132 0.99 0.04 31.79
N ARG A 133 -0.11 0.02 32.53
CA ARG A 133 -1.50 0.00 32.02
C ARG A 133 -2.17 1.34 32.31
N ALA A 134 -2.55 2.05 31.26
CA ALA A 134 -3.34 3.27 31.35
C ALA A 134 -4.83 2.98 31.10
N HIS A 135 -5.70 3.49 31.96
CA HIS A 135 -7.17 3.46 31.81
C HIS A 135 -7.67 4.85 31.46
N CYS A 136 -8.53 4.95 30.46
CA CYS A 136 -8.79 6.18 29.74
C CYS A 136 -10.27 6.33 29.32
N VAL A 137 -10.75 7.56 29.32
CA VAL A 137 -12.11 7.94 28.86
C VAL A 137 -11.98 8.80 27.61
N ASN A 138 -12.77 8.49 26.57
CA ASN A 138 -12.81 9.17 25.27
C ASN A 138 -11.47 9.25 24.51
N LEU A 139 -10.57 8.31 24.77
CA LEU A 139 -9.28 8.18 24.07
C LEU A 139 -9.20 6.93 23.17
N ALA A 140 -10.28 6.18 22.96
CA ALA A 140 -10.26 4.97 22.14
C ALA A 140 -9.71 5.24 20.71
N GLY A 141 -8.77 4.41 20.26
CA GLY A 141 -8.07 4.58 18.99
C GLY A 141 -7.02 5.71 18.96
N LYS A 142 -6.86 6.50 20.04
CA LYS A 142 -5.76 7.45 20.19
C LYS A 142 -4.49 6.73 20.64
N LYS A 143 -3.33 7.30 20.33
CA LYS A 143 -2.04 6.93 20.92
C LYS A 143 -1.80 7.69 22.22
N LEU A 144 -1.22 7.00 23.20
CA LEU A 144 -0.58 7.60 24.38
C LEU A 144 0.93 7.37 24.30
N LYS A 145 1.70 8.31 24.86
CA LYS A 145 3.14 8.19 25.09
C LYS A 145 3.36 7.75 26.53
N PHE A 146 3.99 6.60 26.74
CA PHE A 146 4.44 6.09 28.04
C PHE A 146 5.94 6.37 28.16
N SER A 147 6.38 7.04 29.22
CA SER A 147 7.80 7.37 29.45
C SER A 147 8.23 6.83 30.83
N LEU A 148 9.28 6.02 30.87
CA LEU A 148 9.89 5.48 32.08
C LEU A 148 11.05 6.38 32.52
N TRP A 149 11.09 6.76 33.79
CA TRP A 149 12.05 7.68 34.38
C TRP A 149 12.68 7.12 35.64
N GLU A 150 13.93 7.49 35.90
CA GLU A 150 14.62 7.35 37.18
C GLU A 150 14.19 8.44 38.16
N ASP A 151 14.32 8.20 39.48
CA ASP A 151 13.88 9.13 40.52
C ASP A 151 14.97 9.35 41.61
N ASP A 152 16.04 10.05 41.24
CA ASP A 152 17.23 10.26 42.07
C ASP A 152 17.16 11.52 42.97
N GLN A 153 16.01 12.22 43.00
CA GLN A 153 15.81 13.47 43.73
C GLN A 153 14.90 13.29 44.96
N THR A 154 15.20 14.01 46.04
CA THR A 154 14.40 13.96 47.28
C THR A 154 13.13 14.80 47.20
N GLY A 155 12.03 14.21 46.74
CA GLY A 155 10.70 14.82 46.69
C GLY A 155 9.59 13.84 46.33
N GLU A 156 8.39 14.37 46.05
CA GLU A 156 7.33 13.65 45.32
C GLU A 156 7.11 14.35 43.96
N GLY A 157 7.14 13.57 42.87
CA GLY A 157 6.85 14.04 41.52
C GLY A 157 8.08 14.45 40.69
N HIS A 158 7.88 14.55 39.37
CA HIS A 158 8.92 14.73 38.36
C HIS A 158 9.79 16.00 38.54
N ASP A 159 11.07 15.83 38.88
CA ASP A 159 12.11 16.87 38.77
C ASP A 159 12.77 16.87 37.38
N VAL A 160 13.33 18.00 36.97
CA VAL A 160 13.98 18.19 35.65
C VAL A 160 15.33 17.48 35.50
N LYS A 161 15.92 16.97 36.59
CA LYS A 161 17.14 16.17 36.57
C LYS A 161 16.89 14.68 36.30
N ASN A 162 15.70 14.20 36.66
CA ASN A 162 15.32 12.79 36.59
C ASN A 162 15.57 12.20 35.19
N LEU A 163 16.30 11.08 35.13
CA LEU A 163 16.78 10.56 33.86
C LEU A 163 15.67 9.86 33.07
N LEU A 164 15.47 10.25 31.82
CA LEU A 164 14.60 9.52 30.90
C LEU A 164 15.24 8.17 30.53
N ILE A 165 14.63 7.07 30.95
CA ILE A 165 15.13 5.71 30.72
C ILE A 165 14.71 5.21 29.34
N GLU A 166 13.40 5.08 29.08
CA GLU A 166 12.81 4.55 27.83
C GLU A 166 11.44 5.20 27.53
N THR A 167 11.03 5.30 26.27
CA THR A 167 9.70 5.81 25.86
C THR A 167 9.03 4.86 24.86
N LYS A 168 7.71 4.64 25.01
CA LYS A 168 6.90 3.78 24.12
C LYS A 168 5.57 4.42 23.78
N GLU A 169 5.03 4.07 22.62
CA GLU A 169 3.66 4.41 22.26
C GLU A 169 2.75 3.18 22.40
N ALA A 170 1.54 3.37 22.90
CA ALA A 170 0.47 2.36 22.82
C ALA A 170 -0.86 3.03 22.44
N SER A 171 -1.67 2.33 21.65
CA SER A 171 -3.01 2.80 21.27
C SER A 171 -4.05 2.33 22.28
N VAL A 172 -4.95 3.20 22.69
CA VAL A 172 -6.07 2.87 23.58
C VAL A 172 -7.06 1.99 22.82
N ASN A 173 -7.42 0.85 23.39
CA ASN A 173 -8.37 -0.10 22.82
C ASN A 173 -9.83 0.35 22.99
N ALA A 174 -10.77 -0.41 22.43
CA ALA A 174 -12.21 -0.10 22.49
C ALA A 174 -12.83 -0.19 23.90
N SER A 175 -12.11 -0.72 24.89
CA SER A 175 -12.48 -0.72 26.31
C SER A 175 -11.81 0.41 27.13
N GLY A 176 -11.14 1.36 26.47
CA GLY A 176 -10.48 2.49 27.14
C GLY A 176 -9.13 2.15 27.79
N VAL A 177 -8.45 1.08 27.37
CA VAL A 177 -7.18 0.65 27.98
C VAL A 177 -6.03 0.67 26.96
N ALA A 178 -4.87 1.21 27.37
CA ALA A 178 -3.59 1.08 26.66
C ALA A 178 -2.54 0.43 27.58
N VAL A 179 -1.62 -0.35 27.02
CA VAL A 179 -0.55 -1.04 27.78
C VAL A 179 0.79 -0.89 27.06
N ALA A 180 1.84 -0.54 27.79
CA ALA A 180 3.23 -0.57 27.32
C ALA A 180 4.06 -1.53 28.20
N GLU A 181 4.88 -2.38 27.57
CA GLU A 181 5.80 -3.28 28.28
C GLU A 181 7.23 -2.71 28.31
N PHE A 182 7.77 -2.49 29.50
CA PHE A 182 9.17 -2.11 29.75
C PHE A 182 9.95 -3.35 30.21
N THR A 183 11.14 -3.60 29.66
CA THR A 183 12.00 -4.72 30.06
C THR A 183 13.18 -4.15 30.83
N LEU A 184 13.24 -4.39 32.13
CA LEU A 184 14.22 -3.80 33.04
C LEU A 184 15.56 -4.55 32.89
N THR A 185 16.34 -4.19 31.87
CA THR A 185 17.61 -4.87 31.55
C THR A 185 18.82 -4.23 32.26
N ARG A 186 19.86 -5.04 32.53
CA ARG A 186 21.17 -4.56 33.03
C ARG A 186 21.76 -3.37 32.23
N ALA A 187 21.48 -3.25 30.94
CA ALA A 187 21.96 -2.13 30.12
C ALA A 187 21.25 -0.79 30.43
N LEU A 188 19.97 -0.84 30.81
CA LEU A 188 19.24 0.33 31.32
C LEU A 188 19.74 0.70 32.72
N MET A 189 20.08 -0.28 33.54
CA MET A 189 20.66 -0.07 34.88
C MET A 189 22.06 0.56 34.81
N GLN A 190 22.90 0.17 33.84
CA GLN A 190 24.18 0.85 33.59
C GLN A 190 24.05 2.32 33.12
N LYS A 191 22.88 2.72 32.63
CA LYS A 191 22.56 4.11 32.27
C LYS A 191 22.14 4.91 33.51
N ALA A 192 21.40 4.27 34.42
CA ALA A 192 20.93 4.82 35.70
C ALA A 192 22.06 5.05 36.71
N MET A 193 22.98 4.07 36.83
CA MET A 193 24.18 4.11 37.70
C MET A 193 25.22 5.23 37.37
N GLN A 194 24.85 6.26 36.61
CA GLN A 194 25.60 7.50 36.43
C GLN A 194 25.11 8.65 37.33
N GLY A 195 23.92 8.54 37.96
CA GLY A 195 23.36 9.56 38.87
C GLY A 195 23.40 9.18 40.36
N GLU A 196 23.01 7.95 40.70
CA GLU A 196 22.56 7.62 42.06
C GLU A 196 23.65 7.15 43.06
N THR A 197 23.33 7.23 44.37
CA THR A 197 24.32 7.11 45.48
C THR A 197 24.30 5.75 46.23
N ASP A 198 23.30 4.89 46.02
CA ASP A 198 23.21 3.53 46.61
C ASP A 198 22.95 2.48 45.50
N PRO A 199 23.92 1.59 45.17
CA PRO A 199 23.81 0.69 44.03
C PRO A 199 22.92 -0.55 44.24
N GLU A 200 22.29 -0.75 45.41
CA GLU A 200 21.42 -1.93 45.65
C GLU A 200 19.93 -1.72 45.33
N LYS A 201 19.50 -0.47 45.12
CA LYS A 201 18.10 -0.10 44.88
C LYS A 201 18.03 0.94 43.77
N LEU A 202 16.89 1.00 43.09
CA LEU A 202 16.57 2.07 42.13
C LEU A 202 15.11 2.50 42.34
N GLU A 203 14.84 3.80 42.37
CA GLU A 203 13.48 4.34 42.39
C GLU A 203 13.12 4.89 40.99
N PHE A 204 11.88 4.69 40.57
CA PHE A 204 11.46 4.99 39.20
C PHE A 204 9.95 5.26 39.12
N TYR A 205 9.50 5.88 38.02
CA TYR A 205 8.08 6.02 37.70
C TYR A 205 7.83 5.96 36.19
N VAL A 206 6.60 5.60 35.82
CA VAL A 206 6.12 5.71 34.44
C VAL A 206 5.11 6.85 34.35
N THR A 207 5.37 7.79 33.45
CA THR A 207 4.41 8.82 33.05
C THR A 207 3.66 8.40 31.79
N VAL A 208 2.40 8.82 31.65
CA VAL A 208 1.59 8.57 30.46
C VAL A 208 0.90 9.85 30.01
N GLU A 209 1.09 10.20 28.74
CA GLU A 209 0.74 11.49 28.14
C GLU A 209 -0.18 11.32 26.92
N TYR A 210 -1.18 12.20 26.77
CA TYR A 210 -2.01 12.33 25.57
C TYR A 210 -1.95 13.76 25.00
N PHE A 211 -1.80 13.91 23.67
CA PHE A 211 -1.56 15.22 23.04
C PHE A 211 -2.61 15.65 21.97
N SER A 212 -2.88 16.96 21.84
CA SER A 212 -3.89 17.58 20.95
C SER A 212 -3.69 19.09 20.62
N HIS A 213 -2.48 19.51 20.18
CA HIS A 213 -2.11 20.82 19.52
C HIS A 213 -1.77 22.11 20.38
N THR A 214 -0.48 22.35 20.78
CA THR A 214 0.03 23.22 21.91
C THR A 214 -0.27 24.75 21.88
N LYS A 215 -0.13 25.57 22.95
CA LYS A 215 0.80 25.64 24.16
C LYS A 215 0.04 26.21 25.42
N HIS A 216 0.53 26.33 26.67
CA HIS A 216 1.89 26.59 27.25
C HIS A 216 1.97 26.33 28.79
N ALA A 217 3.16 25.94 29.29
CA ALA A 217 3.78 26.16 30.65
C ALA A 217 3.06 25.85 32.00
N THR A 218 3.83 25.33 32.97
CA THR A 218 3.48 25.12 34.41
C THR A 218 4.72 25.12 35.32
N ASP A 219 4.62 25.57 36.59
CA ASP A 219 5.49 25.11 37.70
C ASP A 219 4.66 24.74 38.95
N ASN A 220 5.36 24.29 40.01
CA ASN A 220 4.84 23.91 41.33
C ASN A 220 4.90 25.05 42.36
N VAL A 221 4.17 24.90 43.48
CA VAL A 221 4.34 25.68 44.72
C VAL A 221 4.31 24.75 45.93
N ASN A 222 5.12 25.06 46.95
CA ASN A 222 5.37 24.22 48.13
C ASN A 222 5.26 25.08 49.41
N VAL A 223 4.62 24.56 50.49
CA VAL A 223 4.45 25.27 51.78
C VAL A 223 4.54 24.32 52.98
N ASN A 224 5.47 24.63 53.89
CA ASN A 224 5.77 24.02 55.20
C ASN A 224 4.81 24.53 56.32
N ASN A 225 4.75 24.07 57.58
CA ASN A 225 5.27 22.94 58.41
C ASN A 225 4.63 23.14 59.81
N PRO A 226 4.13 22.09 60.51
CA PRO A 226 4.45 22.02 61.95
C PRO A 226 4.48 20.60 62.56
N LEU A 227 5.67 20.11 62.98
CA LEU A 227 5.96 19.69 64.38
C LEU A 227 7.37 19.06 64.57
N HIS A 228 8.00 19.41 65.68
CA HIS A 228 9.20 18.81 66.33
C HIS A 228 10.54 18.60 65.57
N ALA A 229 11.54 19.34 66.07
CA ALA A 229 12.97 18.99 66.12
C ALA A 229 13.30 18.45 67.56
N PRO A 230 14.57 18.21 68.03
CA PRO A 230 15.88 18.56 67.42
C PRO A 230 17.15 17.67 67.70
N THR A 231 18.10 17.63 66.75
CA THR A 231 19.59 17.58 66.95
C THR A 231 20.22 16.39 67.74
N PRO A 232 21.56 16.28 67.93
CA PRO A 232 22.75 17.00 67.37
C PRO A 232 23.58 16.09 66.43
N VAL A 233 24.82 16.34 65.96
CA VAL A 233 26.00 17.17 66.32
C VAL A 233 26.81 17.45 65.00
N THR A 234 27.80 18.34 64.81
CA THR A 234 28.60 19.26 65.65
C THR A 234 28.88 20.60 64.89
N ARG A 235 30.13 21.09 64.81
CA ARG A 235 30.63 22.31 64.12
C ARG A 235 32.17 22.23 63.99
N PRO A 236 32.86 23.05 63.16
CA PRO A 236 33.19 24.45 63.52
C PRO A 236 32.99 25.52 62.40
N GLN A 237 33.33 26.78 62.71
CA GLN A 237 33.30 28.03 61.90
C GLN A 237 34.74 28.64 61.85
N PRO A 238 35.06 29.83 61.26
CA PRO A 238 34.26 30.96 60.66
C PRO A 238 34.61 31.27 59.16
N ARG A 239 33.99 32.17 58.34
CA ARG A 239 33.48 33.59 58.43
C ARG A 239 34.63 34.64 58.51
N PRO A 240 34.63 35.84 57.85
CA PRO A 240 33.56 36.67 57.22
C PRO A 240 33.84 37.02 55.70
N GLN A 241 33.30 38.04 54.96
CA GLN A 241 32.65 39.34 55.28
C GLN A 241 31.94 40.04 54.06
N GLN A 242 30.72 40.62 54.24
CA GLN A 242 30.12 41.87 53.61
C GLN A 242 30.08 42.07 52.04
N THR A 243 29.28 42.94 51.35
CA THR A 243 28.07 43.80 51.62
C THR A 243 27.37 44.33 50.33
N ASN A 244 26.05 44.55 50.40
CA ASN A 244 25.21 45.68 49.91
C ASN A 244 25.14 46.20 48.43
N ASN A 245 23.89 46.24 47.93
CA ASN A 245 23.11 47.39 47.37
C ASN A 245 23.20 47.90 45.89
N ASN A 246 21.99 48.06 45.31
CA ASN A 246 21.45 49.17 44.49
C ASN A 246 22.01 49.40 43.05
N SER A 247 21.19 49.36 41.97
CA SER A 247 20.26 50.40 41.42
C SER A 247 20.96 51.50 40.59
N SER A 248 20.43 52.11 39.52
CA SER A 248 19.24 51.94 38.62
C SER A 248 19.33 53.06 37.51
N SER A 249 18.46 53.34 36.51
CA SER A 249 17.26 52.75 35.82
C SER A 249 16.80 53.70 34.69
N GLN A 250 16.48 53.22 33.46
CA GLN A 250 15.70 53.92 32.40
C GLN A 250 15.11 52.85 31.42
N THR A 251 13.80 52.60 31.26
CA THR A 251 12.64 53.37 30.69
C THR A 251 12.65 53.50 29.15
N THR A 252 11.59 53.26 28.34
CA THR A 252 10.16 52.84 28.45
C THR A 252 9.62 52.59 27.00
N PRO A 253 8.30 52.56 26.69
CA PRO A 253 7.20 51.57 26.89
C PRO A 253 6.78 50.95 25.49
N PRO A 254 5.58 50.34 25.20
CA PRO A 254 4.35 50.16 26.00
C PRO A 254 3.61 48.79 25.86
N ALA A 255 2.37 48.78 26.41
CA ALA A 255 1.25 47.86 26.19
C ALA A 255 1.24 46.51 26.94
N GLN A 256 0.19 46.33 27.75
CA GLN A 256 -0.15 45.09 28.45
C GLN A 256 -1.01 44.18 27.56
N THR A 257 -0.86 42.86 27.71
CA THR A 257 -1.97 41.92 27.44
C THR A 257 -2.13 41.02 28.67
N THR A 258 -3.28 41.08 29.31
CA THR A 258 -3.63 40.19 30.42
C THR A 258 -4.06 38.82 29.88
N PRO A 259 -3.65 37.71 30.51
CA PRO A 259 -4.19 36.39 30.16
C PRO A 259 -5.67 36.28 30.57
N PRO A 260 -6.49 35.49 29.84
CA PRO A 260 -7.90 35.31 30.17
C PRO A 260 -8.08 34.57 31.51
N PRO A 261 -9.20 34.80 32.23
CA PRO A 261 -9.44 34.18 33.53
C PRO A 261 -9.61 32.66 33.44
N ARG A 262 -9.08 31.94 34.43
CA ARG A 262 -9.24 30.47 34.56
C ARG A 262 -10.71 30.12 34.73
N ALA A 263 -11.17 29.05 34.05
CA ALA A 263 -12.55 28.59 34.13
C ALA A 263 -12.95 28.19 35.57
N GLN A 264 -13.99 28.83 36.11
CA GLN A 264 -14.52 28.49 37.44
C GLN A 264 -14.95 27.02 37.51
N ASN A 265 -14.79 26.43 38.70
CA ASN A 265 -15.09 25.02 39.01
C ASN A 265 -14.25 23.98 38.24
N SER A 266 -13.12 24.39 37.63
CA SER A 266 -12.08 23.46 37.16
C SER A 266 -10.99 23.24 38.23
N PRO A 267 -10.31 22.07 38.28
CA PRO A 267 -9.18 21.84 39.19
C PRO A 267 -8.02 22.84 39.03
N ALA A 268 -7.90 23.49 37.86
CA ALA A 268 -6.91 24.53 37.60
C ALA A 268 -7.15 25.83 38.40
N ALA A 269 -8.33 26.04 38.96
CA ALA A 269 -8.61 27.17 39.84
C ALA A 269 -7.91 27.08 41.22
N ALA A 270 -7.44 25.88 41.62
CA ALA A 270 -6.93 25.61 42.96
C ALA A 270 -5.39 25.54 43.08
N LYS A 271 -4.62 25.82 42.01
CA LYS A 271 -3.14 25.79 42.02
C LYS A 271 -2.51 27.20 41.99
N PRO A 272 -1.48 27.51 42.82
CA PRO A 272 -0.84 28.83 42.85
C PRO A 272 0.11 29.10 41.65
N GLN A 273 0.92 30.16 41.70
CA GLN A 273 1.69 30.71 40.56
C GLN A 273 3.19 30.33 40.56
N SER A 274 3.81 30.37 39.37
CA SER A 274 5.06 29.71 38.97
C SER A 274 6.33 30.56 39.18
N GLN A 275 7.46 29.97 39.60
CA GLN A 275 8.73 30.72 39.78
C GLN A 275 9.49 31.01 38.47
N LYS A 276 9.21 30.32 37.36
CA LYS A 276 9.76 30.70 36.03
C LYS A 276 9.25 32.06 35.57
N GLU A 277 8.03 32.46 35.98
CA GLU A 277 7.45 33.75 35.64
C GLU A 277 8.23 34.93 36.26
N GLU A 278 8.94 34.72 37.38
CA GLU A 278 9.75 35.77 38.01
C GLU A 278 11.14 35.99 37.37
N LYS A 279 11.64 35.05 36.53
CA LYS A 279 13.07 35.05 36.11
C LYS A 279 13.36 34.96 34.61
N GLY A 280 12.41 34.58 33.76
CA GLY A 280 12.46 34.90 32.33
C GLY A 280 13.69 34.44 31.52
N ILE A 281 14.26 33.26 31.80
CA ILE A 281 15.38 32.68 31.04
C ILE A 281 14.86 31.69 29.98
N VAL A 282 15.53 31.65 28.82
CA VAL A 282 15.13 30.86 27.64
C VAL A 282 16.32 30.06 27.11
N ASP A 283 16.19 28.73 27.05
CA ASP A 283 17.18 27.81 26.48
C ASP A 283 16.68 27.09 25.22
N ARG A 284 17.59 26.75 24.30
CA ARG A 284 17.27 26.42 22.90
C ARG A 284 17.77 25.04 22.46
N VAL A 285 16.91 24.01 22.49
CA VAL A 285 17.19 22.71 21.84
C VAL A 285 15.98 22.06 21.13
N THR A 286 14.73 22.31 21.56
CA THR A 286 13.58 21.41 21.28
C THR A 286 12.56 21.89 20.23
N ASP A 287 12.87 22.90 19.40
CA ASP A 287 11.83 23.73 18.75
C ASP A 287 11.21 23.19 17.42
N TRP A 288 11.37 21.91 17.09
CA TRP A 288 10.69 21.30 15.91
C TRP A 288 9.39 20.56 16.23
N TRP A 289 9.15 20.18 17.50
CA TRP A 289 7.96 19.40 17.92
C TRP A 289 6.90 20.20 18.69
N ASN A 290 7.10 21.51 18.85
CA ASN A 290 6.29 22.41 19.69
C ASN A 290 4.92 22.81 19.07
N LYS A 291 4.13 21.82 18.60
CA LYS A 291 2.75 21.97 18.09
C LYS A 291 1.75 20.87 18.57
N LEU A 292 1.90 20.33 19.79
CA LEU A 292 1.05 19.27 20.38
C LEU A 292 0.73 19.42 21.91
N GLU A 293 -0.47 19.89 22.26
CA GLU A 293 -0.98 20.26 23.60
C GLU A 293 -1.11 19.02 24.49
N LEU A 294 -0.50 18.97 25.67
CA LEU A 294 -0.76 17.88 26.61
C LEU A 294 -2.16 18.06 27.22
N TRP A 295 -3.09 17.13 26.94
CA TRP A 295 -4.49 17.20 27.40
C TRP A 295 -4.74 16.47 28.72
N ASP A 296 -4.00 15.39 28.99
CA ASP A 296 -3.94 14.78 30.32
C ASP A 296 -2.63 14.02 30.54
N TYR A 297 -2.30 13.84 31.82
CA TYR A 297 -1.08 13.21 32.32
C TYR A 297 -1.40 12.40 33.59
N LYS A 298 -0.80 11.22 33.69
CA LYS A 298 -0.75 10.42 34.93
C LYS A 298 0.63 9.80 35.12
N GLU A 299 0.98 9.57 36.37
CA GLU A 299 2.21 8.89 36.79
C GLU A 299 1.88 7.69 37.70
N ALA A 300 2.77 6.71 37.72
CA ALA A 300 2.74 5.59 38.65
C ALA A 300 4.18 5.22 39.08
N PRO A 301 4.52 5.29 40.38
CA PRO A 301 5.85 4.99 40.89
C PRO A 301 6.07 3.50 41.18
N GLY A 302 7.33 3.08 41.19
CA GLY A 302 7.79 1.75 41.57
C GLY A 302 9.25 1.73 42.00
N LYS A 303 9.71 0.60 42.55
CA LYS A 303 11.11 0.41 43.00
C LYS A 303 11.72 -0.85 42.39
N ILE A 304 13.03 -0.92 42.28
CA ILE A 304 13.76 -2.13 41.86
C ILE A 304 14.71 -2.54 42.99
N THR A 305 14.71 -3.82 43.37
CA THR A 305 15.54 -4.35 44.48
C THR A 305 16.38 -5.55 44.01
N ALA A 306 17.68 -5.53 44.33
CA ALA A 306 18.64 -6.50 43.79
C ALA A 306 18.43 -7.93 44.30
N GLN A 307 17.84 -8.08 45.50
CA GLN A 307 17.56 -9.36 46.13
C GLN A 307 16.26 -10.03 45.62
N LYS A 308 15.45 -9.34 44.81
CA LYS A 308 14.16 -9.86 44.32
C LYS A 308 14.35 -10.78 43.12
N THR A 309 13.90 -12.03 43.24
CA THR A 309 13.82 -12.97 42.11
C THR A 309 12.72 -12.54 41.12
N PRO A 310 12.93 -12.66 39.79
CA PRO A 310 11.90 -12.37 38.80
C PRO A 310 10.68 -13.28 38.96
N THR A 311 9.51 -12.75 38.61
CA THR A 311 8.23 -13.46 38.65
C THR A 311 8.26 -14.61 37.63
N PRO A 312 8.12 -15.88 38.06
CA PRO A 312 8.15 -17.00 37.13
C PRO A 312 7.02 -16.89 36.09
N GLN A 313 7.35 -17.05 34.81
CA GLN A 313 6.34 -17.08 33.75
C GLN A 313 5.43 -18.30 33.98
N ALA A 314 4.18 -18.04 34.38
CA ALA A 314 3.36 -19.04 35.08
C ALA A 314 3.02 -20.26 34.22
N GLY A 315 3.66 -21.40 34.51
CA GLY A 315 3.15 -22.72 34.16
C GLY A 315 1.85 -22.99 34.95
N GLY A 316 0.78 -23.41 34.27
CA GLY A 316 -0.56 -23.44 34.86
C GLY A 316 -0.74 -24.45 36.01
N GLY A 317 -1.29 -24.00 37.15
CA GLY A 317 -1.49 -24.86 38.32
C GLY A 317 -2.32 -24.29 39.48
N LYS A 318 -3.65 -24.31 39.34
CA LYS A 318 -4.68 -24.33 40.43
C LYS A 318 -4.84 -23.12 41.39
N THR A 319 -5.84 -22.29 41.05
CA THR A 319 -6.99 -21.88 41.91
C THR A 319 -6.79 -21.23 43.28
N VAL A 320 -7.20 -19.95 43.38
CA VAL A 320 -8.18 -19.49 44.38
C VAL A 320 -9.35 -18.84 43.62
N SER A 321 -10.59 -18.93 44.13
CA SER A 321 -11.79 -18.62 43.35
C SER A 321 -12.16 -17.13 43.35
N ILE A 322 -12.26 -16.52 42.18
CA ILE A 322 -12.93 -15.23 41.92
C ILE A 322 -13.89 -15.43 40.74
N VAL A 323 -14.96 -14.63 40.66
CA VAL A 323 -16.07 -14.83 39.71
C VAL A 323 -15.60 -14.72 38.25
N GLN A 324 -16.13 -15.60 37.42
CA GLN A 324 -15.60 -15.98 36.12
C GLN A 324 -16.05 -15.06 34.97
N ASP A 325 -15.28 -14.00 34.69
CA ASP A 325 -15.29 -13.36 33.37
C ASP A 325 -14.47 -14.22 32.39
N SER A 326 -15.12 -14.80 31.38
CA SER A 326 -14.45 -15.71 30.44
C SER A 326 -13.54 -14.96 29.47
N SER A 327 -12.27 -15.35 29.38
CA SER A 327 -11.35 -14.85 28.35
C SER A 327 -11.85 -15.27 26.98
N VAL A 328 -12.34 -14.31 26.18
CA VAL A 328 -13.05 -14.59 24.92
C VAL A 328 -12.08 -15.14 23.86
N GLU A 329 -11.97 -16.46 23.80
CA GLU A 329 -11.37 -17.17 22.68
C GLU A 329 -12.04 -16.75 21.36
N ASN A 330 -11.24 -16.37 20.35
CA ASN A 330 -11.74 -15.93 19.06
C ASN A 330 -10.67 -15.99 17.97
N LEU A 331 -11.06 -16.37 16.74
CA LEU A 331 -10.25 -16.21 15.53
C LEU A 331 -10.50 -14.80 14.96
N THR A 332 -9.51 -13.92 15.07
CA THR A 332 -9.70 -12.47 14.83
C THR A 332 -9.47 -12.07 13.37
N ASP A 333 -8.43 -12.60 12.72
CA ASP A 333 -8.06 -12.30 11.32
C ASP A 333 -7.33 -13.50 10.69
N ALA A 334 -7.33 -13.62 9.36
CA ALA A 334 -6.44 -14.55 8.64
C ALA A 334 -6.17 -14.07 7.21
N TYR A 335 -4.92 -14.19 6.77
CA TYR A 335 -4.46 -13.62 5.51
C TYR A 335 -3.19 -14.28 4.95
N PHE A 336 -2.93 -14.06 3.65
CA PHE A 336 -1.65 -14.32 3.01
C PHE A 336 -0.69 -13.17 3.29
N ALA A 337 0.59 -13.46 3.55
CA ALA A 337 1.56 -12.48 4.01
C ALA A 337 2.94 -12.60 3.37
N LYS A 338 3.67 -11.48 3.30
CA LYS A 338 5.13 -11.46 3.16
C LYS A 338 5.78 -11.17 4.51
N LYS A 339 6.93 -11.78 4.76
CA LYS A 339 7.77 -11.57 5.94
C LYS A 339 8.75 -10.46 5.63
N GLU A 340 8.59 -9.31 6.28
CA GLU A 340 9.50 -8.18 6.18
C GLU A 340 10.26 -7.98 7.49
N TYR A 341 11.52 -7.58 7.40
CA TYR A 341 12.29 -7.17 8.57
C TYR A 341 12.10 -5.66 8.74
N THR A 342 11.06 -5.27 9.48
CA THR A 342 10.64 -3.87 9.68
C THR A 342 10.34 -3.49 11.12
N LYS A 343 10.21 -4.45 12.04
CA LYS A 343 9.98 -4.15 13.46
C LYS A 343 11.30 -3.69 14.10
N LEU A 344 11.35 -2.49 14.67
CA LEU A 344 12.49 -2.06 15.48
C LEU A 344 12.49 -2.88 16.79
N THR A 345 13.61 -3.53 17.13
CA THR A 345 13.70 -4.41 18.31
C THR A 345 14.38 -3.79 19.52
N GLY A 346 15.28 -2.82 19.32
CA GLY A 346 16.22 -2.34 20.34
C GLY A 346 17.35 -3.32 20.67
N GLU A 347 17.37 -4.53 20.10
CA GLU A 347 18.41 -5.53 20.37
C GLU A 347 19.69 -5.16 19.60
N ALA A 348 20.79 -4.91 20.31
CA ALA A 348 22.06 -4.54 19.69
C ALA A 348 22.66 -5.69 18.83
N ASP A 349 23.32 -5.33 17.72
CA ASP A 349 23.85 -6.26 16.73
C ASP A 349 25.20 -5.78 16.16
N GLY A 350 26.08 -5.35 17.06
CA GLY A 350 27.41 -4.82 16.76
C GLY A 350 27.38 -3.37 16.26
N ASN A 351 28.35 -3.05 15.40
CA ASN A 351 28.54 -1.71 14.84
C ASN A 351 28.71 -1.76 13.31
N HIS A 352 28.36 -0.68 12.62
CA HIS A 352 28.73 -0.41 11.23
C HIS A 352 29.73 0.75 11.18
N VAL A 353 30.77 0.65 10.35
CA VAL A 353 31.82 1.68 10.20
C VAL A 353 31.58 2.50 8.94
N TYR A 354 31.11 3.73 9.11
CA TYR A 354 30.87 4.64 7.99
C TYR A 354 32.12 5.46 7.66
N THR A 355 32.50 5.51 6.38
CA THR A 355 33.65 6.31 5.88
C THR A 355 33.17 7.59 5.21
N PHE A 356 33.76 8.73 5.57
CA PHE A 356 33.38 10.03 5.02
C PHE A 356 34.03 10.31 3.67
N GLY A 357 33.20 10.38 2.62
CA GLY A 357 33.61 10.90 1.31
C GLY A 357 33.58 12.42 1.25
N GLY A 358 34.69 13.04 0.84
CA GLY A 358 34.84 14.48 0.65
C GLY A 358 35.53 15.21 1.81
N ARG A 359 35.77 16.52 1.60
CA ARG A 359 36.50 17.38 2.54
C ARG A 359 35.68 17.75 3.77
N LYS A 360 36.37 17.96 4.89
CA LYS A 360 35.84 18.24 6.23
C LYS A 360 34.90 19.45 6.31
N ALA A 361 35.13 20.45 5.46
CA ALA A 361 34.25 21.61 5.30
C ALA A 361 32.79 21.24 4.96
N ASN A 362 32.55 20.06 4.37
CA ASN A 362 31.22 19.58 3.98
C ASN A 362 30.54 18.72 5.07
N ASN A 363 31.29 18.18 6.04
CA ASN A 363 30.75 17.36 7.14
C ASN A 363 31.18 17.93 8.51
N LYS A 364 30.87 19.22 8.72
CA LYS A 364 30.95 19.85 10.03
C LYS A 364 29.94 19.20 10.98
N THR A 365 30.30 19.17 12.26
CA THR A 365 29.54 18.53 13.35
C THR A 365 29.65 19.32 14.67
N SER A 366 30.25 20.52 14.63
CA SER A 366 30.48 21.41 15.78
C SER A 366 29.19 21.89 16.46
N THR A 367 28.12 22.11 15.69
CA THR A 367 26.80 22.51 16.22
C THR A 367 25.78 21.38 16.11
N ALA A 368 24.72 21.43 16.92
CA ALA A 368 23.64 20.43 16.90
C ALA A 368 22.99 20.31 15.50
N ASP A 369 22.73 21.44 14.84
CA ASP A 369 22.17 21.50 13.48
C ASP A 369 23.08 20.86 12.43
N GLU A 370 24.38 21.14 12.49
CA GLU A 370 25.37 20.53 11.58
C GLU A 370 25.46 19.01 11.83
N LYS A 371 25.55 18.61 13.10
CA LYS A 371 25.61 17.19 13.51
C LYS A 371 24.35 16.43 13.11
N ALA A 372 23.17 17.05 13.22
CA ALA A 372 21.90 16.47 12.75
C ALA A 372 21.87 16.30 11.22
N LYS A 373 22.31 17.29 10.45
CA LYS A 373 22.37 17.23 8.97
C LYS A 373 23.37 16.17 8.48
N VAL A 374 24.51 16.02 9.16
CA VAL A 374 25.46 14.94 8.89
C VAL A 374 24.84 13.59 9.24
N ALA A 375 24.19 13.46 10.40
CA ALA A 375 23.52 12.21 10.79
C ALA A 375 22.41 11.79 9.81
N ASP A 376 21.58 12.72 9.31
CA ASP A 376 20.60 12.45 8.24
C ASP A 376 21.28 11.93 6.96
N THR A 377 22.41 12.54 6.58
CA THR A 377 23.17 12.18 5.37
C THR A 377 23.82 10.80 5.49
N VAL A 378 24.36 10.47 6.67
CA VAL A 378 24.91 9.16 7.01
C VAL A 378 23.80 8.11 7.00
N LEU A 379 22.70 8.34 7.74
CA LEU A 379 21.56 7.43 7.84
C LEU A 379 20.98 7.10 6.46
N LYS A 380 20.77 8.13 5.61
CA LYS A 380 20.27 7.98 4.25
C LYS A 380 21.17 7.11 3.35
N ARG A 381 22.49 7.10 3.60
CA ARG A 381 23.45 6.27 2.85
C ARG A 381 23.45 4.81 3.33
N ILE A 382 23.45 4.59 4.64
CA ILE A 382 23.65 3.26 5.23
C ILE A 382 22.36 2.45 5.43
N ALA A 383 21.19 3.11 5.49
CA ALA A 383 19.92 2.44 5.79
C ALA A 383 19.55 1.30 4.80
N GLY A 384 19.97 1.39 3.54
CA GLY A 384 19.76 0.32 2.55
C GLY A 384 20.59 -0.94 2.86
N GLU A 385 21.89 -0.75 3.13
CA GLU A 385 22.82 -1.82 3.51
C GLU A 385 22.40 -2.47 4.83
N LEU A 386 22.11 -1.67 5.86
CA LEU A 386 21.67 -2.19 7.16
C LEU A 386 20.38 -2.99 7.01
N LYS A 387 19.38 -2.49 6.26
CA LYS A 387 18.12 -3.22 6.03
C LYS A 387 18.34 -4.54 5.30
N ALA A 388 19.25 -4.60 4.32
CA ALA A 388 19.63 -5.84 3.65
C ALA A 388 20.29 -6.83 4.63
N ALA A 389 21.14 -6.35 5.53
CA ALA A 389 21.73 -7.12 6.64
C ALA A 389 20.73 -7.48 7.76
N LYS A 390 19.43 -7.13 7.63
CA LYS A 390 18.38 -7.30 8.65
C LYS A 390 18.67 -6.51 9.95
N LYS A 391 19.32 -5.34 9.83
CA LYS A 391 19.69 -4.40 10.90
C LYS A 391 19.17 -2.97 10.65
N TYR A 392 19.23 -2.11 11.66
CA TYR A 392 18.99 -0.66 11.55
C TYR A 392 19.90 0.13 12.51
N THR A 393 19.91 1.45 12.38
CA THR A 393 20.37 2.39 13.41
C THR A 393 19.46 3.62 13.40
N THR A 394 19.58 4.51 14.38
CA THR A 394 18.77 5.74 14.44
C THR A 394 19.63 6.99 14.20
N LYS A 395 18.98 8.12 13.91
CA LYS A 395 19.64 9.40 13.77
C LYS A 395 20.36 9.80 15.07
N GLU A 396 19.73 9.52 16.20
CA GLU A 396 20.20 9.81 17.56
C GLU A 396 21.45 8.98 17.88
N THR A 397 21.46 7.69 17.54
CA THR A 397 22.65 6.82 17.65
C THR A 397 23.80 7.32 16.79
N ILE A 398 23.54 7.84 15.59
CA ILE A 398 24.58 8.46 14.74
C ILE A 398 25.06 9.78 15.36
N ILE A 399 24.16 10.65 15.86
CA ILE A 399 24.52 11.90 16.55
C ILE A 399 25.42 11.62 17.76
N GLN A 400 25.16 10.55 18.51
CA GLN A 400 25.99 10.10 19.64
C GLN A 400 27.38 9.60 19.19
N ALA A 401 27.46 8.91 18.04
CA ALA A 401 28.73 8.45 17.47
C ALA A 401 29.59 9.58 16.86
N LEU A 402 28.99 10.70 16.45
CA LEU A 402 29.67 11.87 15.91
C LEU A 402 30.29 12.72 17.03
N THR A 403 31.42 12.26 17.58
CA THR A 403 32.13 12.92 18.69
C THR A 403 33.02 14.10 18.28
N ALA A 404 33.53 14.13 17.05
CA ALA A 404 34.38 15.23 16.56
C ALA A 404 33.58 16.46 16.11
N ASN A 405 34.30 17.55 15.81
CA ASN A 405 33.75 18.81 15.26
C ASN A 405 33.69 18.81 13.72
N GLU A 406 34.46 17.97 13.04
CA GLU A 406 34.50 17.85 11.58
C GLU A 406 35.02 16.46 11.16
N TYR A 407 34.44 15.92 10.08
CA TYR A 407 34.77 14.61 9.52
C TYR A 407 35.05 14.71 8.02
N GLY A 408 36.06 14.00 7.50
CA GLY A 408 36.39 14.06 6.07
C GLY A 408 37.73 13.44 5.70
N THR A 409 37.96 13.29 4.39
CA THR A 409 39.17 12.66 3.82
C THR A 409 40.47 13.40 4.12
N ASP A 410 40.36 14.71 4.39
CA ASP A 410 41.42 15.66 4.74
C ASP A 410 41.53 15.92 6.25
N THR A 411 40.83 15.13 7.08
CA THR A 411 41.14 14.99 8.51
C THR A 411 42.14 13.85 8.70
N GLU A 412 42.96 13.90 9.75
CA GLU A 412 43.93 12.83 10.02
C GLU A 412 43.26 11.60 10.64
N ASN A 413 42.53 11.81 11.74
CA ASN A 413 41.89 10.76 12.55
C ASN A 413 40.37 10.60 12.32
N ASN A 414 39.68 11.61 11.78
CA ASN A 414 38.20 11.66 11.69
C ASN A 414 37.67 11.27 10.29
N LYS A 415 38.33 10.30 9.64
CA LYS A 415 37.95 9.79 8.31
C LYS A 415 36.74 8.85 8.35
N THR A 416 36.48 8.25 9.51
CA THR A 416 35.42 7.27 9.74
C THR A 416 34.66 7.55 11.03
N VAL A 417 33.51 6.90 11.20
CA VAL A 417 32.76 6.85 12.48
C VAL A 417 32.17 5.44 12.67
N THR A 418 32.29 4.92 13.89
CA THR A 418 31.74 3.61 14.29
C THR A 418 30.36 3.83 14.91
N ILE A 419 29.32 3.29 14.27
CA ILE A 419 27.92 3.55 14.60
C ILE A 419 27.30 2.25 15.15
N PRO A 420 26.73 2.22 16.37
CA PRO A 420 25.98 1.08 16.86
C PRO A 420 24.76 0.75 15.99
N VAL A 421 24.51 -0.54 15.78
CA VAL A 421 23.37 -1.05 15.00
C VAL A 421 22.56 -2.06 15.80
N PHE A 422 21.30 -2.23 15.42
CA PHE A 422 20.29 -3.02 16.12
C PHE A 422 19.55 -3.96 15.15
N LYS A 423 18.97 -5.07 15.65
CA LYS A 423 18.26 -6.05 14.80
C LYS A 423 16.92 -5.52 14.32
N LEU A 424 16.60 -5.75 13.05
CA LEU A 424 15.22 -5.67 12.58
C LEU A 424 14.51 -6.99 12.87
N GLY A 425 13.35 -6.92 13.51
CA GLY A 425 12.47 -8.04 13.77
C GLY A 425 11.54 -8.31 12.61
N ALA A 426 11.18 -9.58 12.43
CA ALA A 426 10.25 -10.01 11.40
C ALA A 426 8.80 -9.56 11.69
N GLU A 427 8.13 -9.10 10.64
CA GLU A 427 6.73 -8.67 10.61
C GLU A 427 6.04 -9.36 9.42
N PHE A 428 4.84 -9.90 9.64
CA PHE A 428 4.08 -10.62 8.61
C PHE A 428 2.99 -9.70 8.05
N LYS A 429 3.37 -8.92 7.03
CA LYS A 429 2.50 -7.95 6.37
C LYS A 429 1.56 -8.63 5.41
N LYS A 430 0.27 -8.31 5.52
CA LYS A 430 -0.78 -8.80 4.62
C LYS A 430 -0.48 -8.40 3.18
N ILE A 431 -0.66 -9.34 2.27
CA ILE A 431 -0.69 -9.12 0.82
C ILE A 431 -2.06 -9.53 0.28
N GLU A 432 -2.54 -8.77 -0.71
CA GLU A 432 -3.86 -8.97 -1.33
C GLU A 432 -3.76 -9.77 -2.63
N LYS A 433 -2.56 -9.85 -3.21
CA LYS A 433 -2.27 -10.65 -4.39
C LYS A 433 -0.83 -11.17 -4.42
N ALA A 434 -0.61 -12.30 -5.09
CA ALA A 434 0.72 -12.73 -5.52
C ALA A 434 0.61 -13.63 -6.76
N PRO A 435 1.66 -13.70 -7.59
CA PRO A 435 1.74 -14.69 -8.64
C PRO A 435 1.66 -16.14 -8.16
N LEU A 436 1.12 -17.03 -8.99
CA LEU A 436 1.43 -18.46 -8.89
C LEU A 436 2.96 -18.66 -8.90
N ASP A 437 3.45 -19.69 -8.22
CA ASP A 437 4.87 -19.94 -7.93
C ASP A 437 5.51 -18.97 -6.91
N SER A 438 4.73 -18.11 -6.25
CA SER A 438 5.23 -17.27 -5.15
C SER A 438 5.34 -18.04 -3.83
N LYS A 439 6.43 -17.80 -3.08
CA LYS A 439 6.59 -18.20 -1.68
C LYS A 439 5.97 -17.13 -0.76
N VAL A 440 5.04 -17.53 0.12
CA VAL A 440 4.26 -16.64 1.00
C VAL A 440 4.03 -17.31 2.36
N TYR A 441 3.51 -16.56 3.34
CA TYR A 441 3.04 -17.13 4.60
C TYR A 441 1.52 -17.13 4.65
N LEU A 442 0.93 -18.24 5.09
CA LEU A 442 -0.42 -18.24 5.66
C LEU A 442 -0.32 -17.74 7.10
N VAL A 443 -1.17 -16.79 7.49
CA VAL A 443 -1.20 -16.22 8.84
C VAL A 443 -2.63 -16.27 9.37
N ALA A 444 -2.79 -16.71 10.62
CA ALA A 444 -4.04 -16.60 11.37
C ALA A 444 -3.76 -15.91 12.71
N ARG A 445 -4.61 -14.95 13.07
CA ARG A 445 -4.57 -14.22 14.34
C ARG A 445 -5.70 -14.67 15.25
N ALA A 446 -5.43 -14.77 16.55
CA ALA A 446 -6.38 -15.23 17.54
C ALA A 446 -6.21 -14.56 18.91
N ALA A 447 -7.31 -14.41 19.62
CA ALA A 447 -7.36 -14.04 21.03
C ALA A 447 -7.73 -15.27 21.88
N GLY A 448 -7.25 -15.35 23.12
CA GLY A 448 -7.49 -16.47 24.06
C GLY A 448 -6.81 -17.81 23.70
N LEU A 449 -6.62 -18.10 22.41
CA LEU A 449 -6.20 -19.41 21.89
C LEU A 449 -4.66 -19.62 21.86
N ASN A 450 -3.89 -18.96 22.72
CA ASN A 450 -2.43 -19.10 22.72
C ASN A 450 -2.00 -20.52 23.15
N GLY A 451 -1.01 -21.10 22.46
CA GLY A 451 -0.59 -22.49 22.64
C GLY A 451 -1.53 -23.54 22.03
N LYS A 452 -2.68 -23.14 21.47
CA LYS A 452 -3.57 -24.05 20.72
C LYS A 452 -3.09 -24.20 19.28
N GLN A 453 -3.49 -25.30 18.61
CA GLN A 453 -3.22 -25.49 17.18
C GLN A 453 -4.31 -24.84 16.33
N ALA A 454 -3.90 -24.04 15.35
CA ALA A 454 -4.72 -23.61 14.23
C ALA A 454 -4.49 -24.53 13.02
N THR A 455 -5.56 -24.83 12.30
CA THR A 455 -5.55 -25.45 10.97
C THR A 455 -6.08 -24.44 9.96
N ILE A 456 -5.28 -24.10 8.96
CA ILE A 456 -5.61 -23.16 7.89
C ILE A 456 -5.83 -23.96 6.59
N ILE A 457 -6.86 -23.61 5.83
CA ILE A 457 -7.26 -24.27 4.59
C ILE A 457 -7.45 -23.18 3.53
N ILE A 458 -6.79 -23.32 2.38
CA ILE A 458 -6.96 -22.42 1.23
C ILE A 458 -8.13 -22.92 0.37
N LYS A 459 -9.05 -22.04 -0.01
CA LYS A 459 -10.19 -22.37 -0.88
C LYS A 459 -10.31 -21.40 -2.05
N GLU A 460 -10.65 -21.91 -3.23
CA GLU A 460 -11.02 -21.11 -4.40
C GLU A 460 -12.43 -20.53 -4.21
N LYS A 461 -12.63 -19.28 -4.62
CA LYS A 461 -13.96 -18.64 -4.69
C LYS A 461 -14.80 -19.30 -5.78
N ASP A 462 -14.31 -19.22 -7.02
CA ASP A 462 -15.07 -19.57 -8.23
C ASP A 462 -14.69 -20.94 -8.82
N GLY A 463 -13.68 -21.60 -8.24
CA GLY A 463 -13.23 -22.93 -8.63
C GLY A 463 -12.55 -22.98 -9.99
N PHE A 464 -11.74 -21.99 -10.35
CA PHE A 464 -11.21 -21.87 -11.71
C PHE A 464 -9.99 -22.77 -11.94
N LEU A 465 -9.20 -23.07 -10.90
CA LEU A 465 -8.12 -24.06 -10.95
C LEU A 465 -8.61 -25.51 -10.75
N LYS A 466 -9.39 -25.81 -9.70
CA LYS A 466 -9.84 -27.19 -9.39
C LYS A 466 -11.25 -27.53 -9.89
N GLY A 467 -11.97 -26.60 -10.51
CA GLY A 467 -13.22 -26.85 -11.24
C GLY A 467 -14.52 -26.74 -10.44
N SER A 468 -14.49 -26.35 -9.16
CA SER A 468 -15.71 -26.16 -8.35
C SER A 468 -15.56 -25.06 -7.29
N ALA A 469 -16.60 -24.23 -7.15
CA ALA A 469 -16.60 -23.11 -6.20
C ALA A 469 -16.49 -23.60 -4.75
N GLY A 470 -15.60 -22.99 -3.96
CA GLY A 470 -15.28 -23.43 -2.60
C GLY A 470 -14.34 -24.65 -2.51
N ALA A 471 -13.81 -25.16 -3.64
CA ALA A 471 -12.83 -26.23 -3.64
C ALA A 471 -11.59 -25.88 -2.80
N VAL A 472 -11.02 -26.88 -2.13
CA VAL A 472 -9.75 -26.72 -1.41
C VAL A 472 -8.59 -26.76 -2.40
N LEU A 473 -7.73 -25.75 -2.36
CA LEU A 473 -6.57 -25.63 -3.24
C LEU A 473 -5.36 -26.27 -2.55
N PRO A 474 -4.86 -27.43 -3.02
CA PRO A 474 -3.66 -28.05 -2.45
C PRO A 474 -2.41 -27.27 -2.86
N VAL A 475 -1.55 -26.89 -1.92
CA VAL A 475 -0.27 -26.24 -2.23
C VAL A 475 0.87 -26.81 -1.38
N LEU A 476 2.12 -26.53 -1.76
CA LEU A 476 3.29 -26.97 -1.01
C LEU A 476 3.44 -26.21 0.31
N GLU A 477 3.43 -26.92 1.44
CA GLU A 477 4.03 -26.47 2.69
C GLU A 477 5.56 -26.55 2.57
N ILE A 478 6.25 -25.48 2.96
CA ILE A 478 7.72 -25.38 2.89
C ILE A 478 8.29 -24.83 4.21
N THR A 479 9.58 -25.04 4.43
CA THR A 479 10.29 -24.57 5.63
C THR A 479 10.68 -23.09 5.57
N GLU A 480 10.91 -22.47 6.72
CA GLU A 480 11.51 -21.12 6.83
C GLU A 480 12.87 -21.01 6.10
N ALA A 481 13.63 -22.11 5.97
CA ALA A 481 14.85 -22.13 5.17
C ALA A 481 14.56 -22.09 3.66
N GLN A 482 13.59 -22.89 3.19
CA GLN A 482 13.15 -22.91 1.78
C GLN A 482 12.47 -21.60 1.35
N MET A 483 11.93 -20.81 2.28
CA MET A 483 11.42 -19.46 2.02
C MET A 483 12.51 -18.48 1.53
N GLU A 484 13.74 -18.61 2.01
CA GLU A 484 14.86 -17.71 1.66
C GLU A 484 15.83 -18.32 0.63
N GLN A 485 15.57 -19.55 0.16
CA GLN A 485 16.29 -20.15 -0.97
C GLN A 485 15.74 -19.65 -2.33
N PRO A 486 16.60 -19.50 -3.36
CA PRO A 486 16.16 -19.30 -4.74
C PRO A 486 15.35 -20.50 -5.25
N ALA A 487 14.59 -20.34 -6.35
CA ALA A 487 13.96 -21.47 -7.01
C ALA A 487 15.01 -22.23 -7.85
N GLN A 488 15.11 -23.55 -7.67
CA GLN A 488 15.94 -24.39 -8.54
C GLN A 488 15.14 -24.76 -9.79
N ALA A 489 15.54 -24.20 -10.93
CA ALA A 489 14.78 -24.31 -12.17
C ALA A 489 14.98 -25.68 -12.86
N GLY A 490 13.92 -26.48 -12.93
CA GLY A 490 13.89 -27.75 -13.68
C GLY A 490 13.80 -29.03 -12.83
N THR A 491 13.84 -28.93 -11.50
CA THR A 491 13.57 -30.04 -10.57
C THR A 491 12.14 -29.98 -10.02
N GLU A 492 11.67 -31.03 -9.32
CA GLU A 492 10.50 -30.85 -8.43
C GLU A 492 10.90 -29.94 -7.27
N VAL A 493 10.07 -28.95 -6.96
CA VAL A 493 10.34 -28.05 -5.84
C VAL A 493 10.11 -28.79 -4.52
N GLN A 494 11.10 -28.74 -3.62
CA GLN A 494 11.01 -29.38 -2.31
C GLN A 494 9.87 -28.76 -1.47
N GLY A 495 8.99 -29.62 -0.97
CA GLY A 495 7.87 -29.26 -0.11
C GLY A 495 6.94 -30.45 0.11
N THR A 496 5.95 -30.30 0.98
CA THR A 496 4.88 -31.29 1.16
C THR A 496 3.57 -30.69 0.67
N GLU A 497 2.95 -31.27 -0.35
CA GLU A 497 1.63 -30.81 -0.79
C GLU A 497 0.57 -31.10 0.28
N LYS A 498 -0.20 -30.09 0.67
CA LYS A 498 -1.25 -30.21 1.68
C LYS A 498 -2.50 -29.42 1.32
N THR A 499 -3.61 -29.90 1.84
CA THR A 499 -4.92 -29.23 1.89
C THR A 499 -5.18 -28.56 3.24
N GLU A 500 -4.50 -29.00 4.30
CA GLU A 500 -4.57 -28.47 5.66
C GLU A 500 -3.17 -28.09 6.18
N PHE A 501 -3.00 -26.82 6.58
CA PHE A 501 -1.76 -26.26 7.07
C PHE A 501 -1.85 -26.01 8.57
N LYS A 502 -0.98 -26.62 9.37
CA LYS A 502 -1.12 -26.68 10.85
C LYS A 502 0.01 -25.96 11.56
N ALA A 503 -0.33 -25.04 12.45
CA ALA A 503 0.62 -24.29 13.27
C ALA A 503 0.08 -23.99 14.67
N THR A 504 0.97 -23.92 15.65
CA THR A 504 0.67 -23.42 16.99
C THR A 504 0.44 -21.92 16.95
N ILE A 505 -0.56 -21.44 17.69
CA ILE A 505 -0.80 -20.00 17.90
C ILE A 505 0.15 -19.51 18.99
N GLU A 506 1.13 -18.68 18.62
CA GLU A 506 2.11 -18.10 19.54
C GLU A 506 2.03 -16.58 19.52
N ASN A 507 1.95 -15.97 20.71
CA ASN A 507 1.69 -14.54 20.89
C ASN A 507 0.44 -14.06 20.10
N GLY A 508 -0.58 -14.92 20.03
CA GLY A 508 -1.81 -14.68 19.27
C GLY A 508 -1.69 -14.86 17.76
N ILE A 509 -0.60 -15.43 17.23
CA ILE A 509 -0.36 -15.63 15.80
C ILE A 509 0.04 -17.08 15.49
N ALA A 510 -0.71 -17.75 14.63
CA ALA A 510 -0.25 -18.95 13.92
C ALA A 510 0.23 -18.55 12.51
N LYS A 511 1.31 -19.20 12.04
CA LYS A 511 1.93 -18.92 10.73
C LYS A 511 2.44 -20.20 10.07
N VAL A 512 2.27 -20.34 8.76
CA VAL A 512 2.81 -21.47 7.98
C VAL A 512 3.45 -20.94 6.69
N PRO A 513 4.71 -21.26 6.37
CA PRO A 513 5.31 -20.91 5.09
C PRO A 513 4.82 -21.87 3.99
N VAL A 514 4.37 -21.32 2.86
CA VAL A 514 3.84 -22.08 1.72
C VAL A 514 4.35 -21.54 0.39
N HIS A 515 4.38 -22.40 -0.62
CA HIS A 515 4.71 -22.05 -2.00
C HIS A 515 3.46 -22.26 -2.85
N LEU A 516 2.94 -21.20 -3.48
CA LEU A 516 1.66 -21.16 -4.21
C LEU A 516 1.72 -21.91 -5.54
N ARG A 517 1.85 -23.24 -5.45
CA ARG A 517 1.92 -24.20 -6.55
C ARG A 517 1.50 -25.59 -6.06
N PRO A 518 1.05 -26.50 -6.94
CA PRO A 518 1.06 -27.92 -6.66
C PRO A 518 2.49 -28.47 -6.70
N LYS A 519 2.68 -29.70 -6.23
CA LYS A 519 3.96 -30.41 -6.30
C LYS A 519 4.33 -30.72 -7.76
N SER A 520 3.43 -31.39 -8.47
CA SER A 520 3.60 -31.83 -9.85
C SER A 520 3.90 -30.66 -10.78
N ASN A 521 4.97 -30.78 -11.58
CA ASN A 521 5.31 -29.80 -12.60
C ASN A 521 4.28 -29.76 -13.75
N ASP A 522 3.58 -30.87 -14.02
CA ASP A 522 2.52 -30.93 -15.03
C ASP A 522 1.21 -30.30 -14.56
N ASP A 523 0.84 -30.46 -13.28
CA ASP A 523 -0.29 -29.73 -12.70
C ASP A 523 0.03 -28.24 -12.60
N PHE A 524 1.25 -27.89 -12.22
CA PHE A 524 1.73 -26.50 -12.22
C PHE A 524 1.73 -25.89 -13.62
N LYS A 525 2.03 -26.66 -14.67
CA LYS A 525 1.85 -26.23 -16.07
C LYS A 525 0.38 -26.00 -16.40
N GLN A 526 -0.51 -26.96 -16.12
CA GLN A 526 -1.96 -26.82 -16.34
C GLN A 526 -2.54 -25.59 -15.60
N TRP A 527 -2.14 -25.33 -14.35
CA TRP A 527 -2.63 -24.19 -13.57
C TRP A 527 -2.20 -22.86 -14.19
N ARG A 528 -0.97 -22.78 -14.69
CA ARG A 528 -0.48 -21.61 -15.44
C ARG A 528 -1.21 -21.43 -16.76
N GLU A 529 -1.48 -22.50 -17.51
CA GLU A 529 -2.24 -22.43 -18.75
C GLU A 529 -3.68 -21.95 -18.51
N LYS A 530 -4.35 -22.43 -17.45
CA LYS A 530 -5.66 -21.91 -17.01
C LYS A 530 -5.58 -20.42 -16.70
N LEU A 531 -4.72 -20.01 -15.75
CA LEU A 531 -4.53 -18.59 -15.38
C LEU A 531 -4.14 -17.71 -16.58
N ALA A 532 -3.35 -18.24 -17.52
CA ALA A 532 -2.96 -17.54 -18.74
C ALA A 532 -4.15 -17.30 -19.68
N LYS A 533 -4.97 -18.34 -19.93
CA LYS A 533 -6.09 -18.29 -20.88
C LYS A 533 -7.34 -17.59 -20.33
N GLY A 534 -7.61 -17.70 -19.03
CA GLY A 534 -8.89 -17.32 -18.42
C GLY A 534 -9.84 -18.51 -18.30
N LYS A 535 -11.05 -18.28 -17.77
CA LYS A 535 -12.03 -19.34 -17.53
C LYS A 535 -12.68 -19.75 -18.85
N GLU A 536 -12.74 -21.05 -19.11
CA GLU A 536 -13.44 -21.61 -20.29
C GLU A 536 -14.94 -21.24 -20.25
N ASP A 537 -15.43 -20.64 -21.34
CA ASP A 537 -16.75 -20.02 -21.43
C ASP A 537 -17.37 -20.30 -22.82
N GLY A 538 -17.58 -21.59 -23.09
CA GLY A 538 -18.22 -22.12 -24.28
C GLY A 538 -17.28 -22.44 -25.45
N GLU A 539 -17.88 -22.76 -26.60
CA GLU A 539 -17.19 -23.08 -27.85
C GLU A 539 -17.52 -22.06 -28.94
N TYR A 540 -16.59 -21.88 -29.88
CA TYR A 540 -16.81 -21.21 -31.16
C TYR A 540 -16.79 -22.26 -32.28
N THR A 541 -17.79 -22.21 -33.17
CA THR A 541 -17.80 -23.03 -34.39
C THR A 541 -17.40 -22.18 -35.58
N TYR A 542 -16.22 -22.44 -36.16
CA TYR A 542 -15.75 -21.80 -37.38
C TYR A 542 -16.14 -22.63 -38.60
N LYS A 543 -16.52 -21.96 -39.68
CA LYS A 543 -16.97 -22.54 -40.95
C LYS A 543 -16.09 -22.06 -42.11
N PHE A 544 -15.49 -22.99 -42.84
CA PHE A 544 -14.60 -22.67 -43.96
C PHE A 544 -15.37 -22.09 -45.15
N GLY A 545 -14.98 -20.87 -45.57
CA GLY A 545 -15.61 -20.15 -46.70
C GLY A 545 -15.22 -20.68 -48.09
N GLY A 546 -14.22 -21.55 -48.17
CA GLY A 546 -13.70 -22.16 -49.38
C GLY A 546 -12.67 -23.25 -49.04
N ASP A 547 -12.30 -24.07 -50.03
CA ASP A 547 -11.34 -25.16 -49.86
C ASP A 547 -9.99 -24.66 -49.30
N THR A 548 -9.58 -25.23 -48.17
CA THR A 548 -8.39 -24.82 -47.41
C THR A 548 -7.50 -26.04 -47.17
N ALA A 549 -6.36 -26.10 -47.86
CA ALA A 549 -5.38 -27.18 -47.73
C ALA A 549 -4.35 -26.89 -46.62
N ILE A 550 -4.17 -27.84 -45.71
CA ILE A 550 -3.10 -27.86 -44.70
C ILE A 550 -2.16 -29.01 -45.05
N ALA A 551 -0.92 -28.71 -45.43
CA ALA A 551 0.03 -29.71 -45.91
C ALA A 551 1.03 -30.20 -44.82
N ASN A 552 1.13 -29.49 -43.70
CA ASN A 552 2.09 -29.74 -42.61
C ASN A 552 1.70 -28.91 -41.36
N ASP A 553 2.43 -29.06 -40.25
CA ASP A 553 2.11 -28.36 -39.00
C ASP A 553 2.42 -26.85 -39.03
N ASN A 554 3.37 -26.38 -39.84
CA ASN A 554 3.57 -24.93 -40.03
C ASN A 554 2.35 -24.30 -40.72
N ASP A 555 1.69 -25.04 -41.62
CA ASP A 555 0.40 -24.62 -42.19
C ASP A 555 -0.72 -24.63 -41.16
N LYS A 556 -0.80 -25.61 -40.24
CA LYS A 556 -1.80 -25.58 -39.16
C LYS A 556 -1.73 -24.29 -38.37
N ARG A 557 -0.54 -23.90 -37.90
CA ARG A 557 -0.34 -22.67 -37.12
C ARG A 557 -0.73 -21.41 -37.90
N ARG A 558 -0.38 -21.36 -39.19
CA ARG A 558 -0.75 -20.26 -40.10
C ARG A 558 -2.27 -20.18 -40.33
N ILE A 559 -2.93 -21.32 -40.55
CA ILE A 559 -4.38 -21.37 -40.74
C ILE A 559 -5.11 -21.09 -39.41
N ALA A 560 -4.59 -21.53 -38.27
CA ALA A 560 -5.14 -21.23 -36.95
C ALA A 560 -5.14 -19.73 -36.61
N ASP A 561 -4.06 -19.01 -36.96
CA ASP A 561 -3.99 -17.54 -36.85
C ASP A 561 -5.01 -16.83 -37.76
N ILE A 562 -5.17 -17.31 -39.00
CA ILE A 562 -6.18 -16.79 -39.95
C ILE A 562 -7.60 -17.05 -39.43
N ILE A 563 -7.88 -18.25 -38.89
CA ILE A 563 -9.16 -18.61 -38.27
C ILE A 563 -9.45 -17.68 -37.09
N LEU A 564 -8.49 -17.49 -36.17
CA LEU A 564 -8.65 -16.59 -35.02
C LEU A 564 -8.89 -15.14 -35.46
N THR A 565 -8.14 -14.66 -36.46
CA THR A 565 -8.29 -13.32 -37.03
C THR A 565 -9.67 -13.13 -37.65
N ASN A 566 -10.16 -14.12 -38.40
CA ASN A 566 -11.49 -14.09 -39.00
C ASN A 566 -12.61 -14.14 -37.95
N ALA A 567 -12.47 -14.96 -36.91
CA ALA A 567 -13.43 -15.05 -35.82
C ALA A 567 -13.47 -13.78 -34.94
N LYS A 568 -12.32 -13.12 -34.72
CA LYS A 568 -12.24 -11.82 -34.02
C LYS A 568 -12.83 -10.65 -34.82
N LYS A 569 -12.80 -10.71 -36.17
CA LYS A 569 -13.41 -9.69 -37.05
C LYS A 569 -14.90 -9.94 -37.29
N GLY A 570 -15.28 -11.20 -37.46
CA GLY A 570 -16.63 -11.62 -37.84
C GLY A 570 -16.92 -11.49 -39.33
N ASN A 571 -17.80 -12.36 -39.86
CA ASN A 571 -18.41 -12.30 -41.18
C ASN A 571 -19.72 -13.13 -41.21
N ALA A 572 -20.44 -13.10 -42.33
CA ALA A 572 -21.76 -13.74 -42.46
C ALA A 572 -21.77 -15.28 -42.24
N ASN A 573 -20.64 -15.98 -42.38
CA ASN A 573 -20.51 -17.42 -42.08
C ASN A 573 -19.88 -17.71 -40.70
N ASN A 574 -19.29 -16.69 -40.06
CA ASN A 574 -18.47 -16.82 -38.86
C ASN A 574 -18.71 -15.58 -37.96
N PRO A 575 -19.67 -15.60 -37.02
CA PRO A 575 -20.00 -14.44 -36.18
C PRO A 575 -18.78 -13.88 -35.44
N LYS A 576 -18.78 -12.59 -35.09
CA LYS A 576 -17.71 -12.01 -34.26
C LYS A 576 -17.70 -12.71 -32.89
N ILE A 577 -16.52 -13.08 -32.37
CA ILE A 577 -16.36 -13.50 -30.98
C ILE A 577 -16.83 -12.35 -30.06
N ALA A 578 -17.60 -12.67 -29.01
CA ALA A 578 -18.08 -11.70 -28.03
C ALA A 578 -16.91 -10.98 -27.34
N GLU A 579 -17.06 -9.68 -27.06
CA GLU A 579 -15.94 -8.80 -26.67
C GLU A 579 -15.39 -9.07 -25.26
N ASP A 580 -16.14 -9.79 -24.41
CA ASP A 580 -15.67 -10.33 -23.13
C ASP A 580 -14.97 -11.71 -23.24
N LYS A 581 -14.87 -12.26 -24.46
CA LYS A 581 -14.30 -13.59 -24.75
C LYS A 581 -13.12 -13.53 -25.71
N THR A 582 -12.24 -14.52 -25.59
CA THR A 582 -11.07 -14.72 -26.46
C THR A 582 -10.89 -16.20 -26.81
N ALA A 583 -10.02 -16.47 -27.77
CA ALA A 583 -9.54 -17.81 -28.12
C ALA A 583 -8.04 -17.75 -28.44
N PHE A 584 -7.37 -18.90 -28.36
CA PHE A 584 -5.91 -19.01 -28.50
C PHE A 584 -5.54 -19.86 -29.71
N ILE A 585 -4.51 -19.44 -30.44
CA ILE A 585 -4.05 -20.10 -31.67
C ILE A 585 -3.77 -21.60 -31.42
N ALA A 586 -3.13 -21.95 -30.30
CA ALA A 586 -2.83 -23.35 -29.95
C ALA A 586 -4.07 -24.26 -29.80
N ASP A 587 -5.20 -23.71 -29.33
CA ASP A 587 -6.45 -24.48 -29.20
C ASP A 587 -7.14 -24.68 -30.55
N ILE A 588 -6.87 -23.80 -31.52
CA ILE A 588 -7.32 -23.93 -32.92
C ILE A 588 -6.35 -24.83 -33.70
N GLU A 589 -5.05 -24.74 -33.43
CA GLU A 589 -4.00 -25.53 -34.08
C GLU A 589 -4.10 -27.01 -33.72
N SER A 590 -4.44 -27.33 -32.46
CA SER A 590 -4.58 -28.70 -31.96
C SER A 590 -5.81 -29.46 -32.50
N ILE A 591 -6.84 -28.76 -33.00
CA ILE A 591 -8.02 -29.37 -33.65
C ILE A 591 -7.90 -29.43 -35.18
N LEU A 592 -6.84 -28.88 -35.77
CA LEU A 592 -6.60 -28.92 -37.21
C LEU A 592 -5.81 -30.17 -37.60
N GLU A 593 -6.33 -30.87 -38.61
CA GLU A 593 -5.68 -32.01 -39.25
C GLU A 593 -4.92 -31.57 -40.49
N VAL A 594 -3.86 -32.29 -40.89
CA VAL A 594 -3.20 -32.09 -42.19
C VAL A 594 -4.04 -32.78 -43.28
N LYS A 595 -5.03 -32.02 -43.77
CA LYS A 595 -5.97 -32.38 -44.84
C LYS A 595 -6.44 -31.13 -45.60
N THR A 596 -7.22 -31.33 -46.64
CA THR A 596 -8.01 -30.24 -47.25
C THR A 596 -9.39 -30.19 -46.60
N TYR A 597 -9.65 -29.12 -45.86
CA TYR A 597 -11.01 -28.78 -45.42
C TYR A 597 -11.78 -28.19 -46.59
N LYS A 598 -13.01 -28.64 -46.80
CA LYS A 598 -13.88 -28.22 -47.92
C LYS A 598 -14.70 -26.98 -47.58
N GLN A 599 -15.21 -26.30 -48.61
CA GLN A 599 -16.19 -25.24 -48.41
C GLN A 599 -17.40 -25.74 -47.60
N ASN A 600 -17.76 -25.01 -46.54
CA ASN A 600 -18.76 -25.34 -45.52
C ASN A 600 -18.34 -26.37 -44.45
N ASP A 601 -17.14 -26.96 -44.48
CA ASP A 601 -16.63 -27.73 -43.35
C ASP A 601 -16.56 -26.86 -42.09
N THR A 602 -16.63 -27.48 -40.91
CA THR A 602 -16.58 -26.78 -39.62
C THR A 602 -15.57 -27.36 -38.65
N VAL A 603 -14.94 -26.50 -37.85
CA VAL A 603 -14.11 -26.87 -36.70
C VAL A 603 -14.55 -26.11 -35.45
N LYS A 604 -14.37 -26.71 -34.27
CA LYS A 604 -14.82 -26.17 -32.98
C LYS A 604 -13.67 -25.96 -32.01
N PHE A 605 -13.47 -24.73 -31.55
CA PHE A 605 -12.45 -24.39 -30.55
C PHE A 605 -13.05 -23.71 -29.32
N LYS A 606 -12.33 -23.74 -28.21
CA LYS A 606 -12.76 -23.19 -26.92
C LYS A 606 -12.72 -21.66 -26.91
N LEU A 607 -13.72 -21.05 -26.27
CA LEU A 607 -13.72 -19.65 -25.87
C LEU A 607 -13.36 -19.53 -24.38
N TYR A 608 -12.71 -18.43 -24.03
CA TYR A 608 -12.28 -18.13 -22.66
C TYR A 608 -12.63 -16.70 -22.28
N LYS A 609 -13.03 -16.49 -21.03
CA LYS A 609 -13.35 -15.19 -20.43
C LYS A 609 -12.24 -14.76 -19.47
N LYS A 610 -11.84 -13.48 -19.52
CA LYS A 610 -10.83 -12.88 -18.62
C LYS A 610 -11.37 -12.88 -17.19
N GLN A 611 -10.99 -13.86 -16.39
CA GLN A 611 -11.34 -14.00 -14.96
C GLN A 611 -10.07 -14.14 -14.12
N SER A 612 -10.07 -13.56 -12.92
CA SER A 612 -9.03 -13.77 -11.91
C SER A 612 -9.34 -15.00 -11.07
N GLU A 613 -8.32 -15.76 -10.67
CA GLU A 613 -8.48 -16.70 -9.57
C GLU A 613 -8.45 -15.94 -8.25
N LEU A 614 -9.38 -16.28 -7.36
CA LEU A 614 -9.66 -15.54 -6.12
C LEU A 614 -9.76 -16.55 -4.97
N LEU A 615 -8.87 -16.43 -4.00
CA LEU A 615 -8.73 -17.36 -2.89
C LEU A 615 -9.25 -16.76 -1.59
N TYR A 616 -9.79 -17.61 -0.73
CA TYR A 616 -10.14 -17.28 0.65
C TYR A 616 -9.59 -18.33 1.62
N LEU A 617 -9.54 -18.00 2.91
CA LEU A 617 -8.99 -18.88 3.94
C LEU A 617 -10.10 -19.35 4.87
N GLN A 618 -10.14 -20.64 5.16
CA GLN A 618 -10.89 -21.18 6.29
C GLN A 618 -9.90 -21.52 7.42
N VAL A 619 -10.16 -21.06 8.64
CA VAL A 619 -9.34 -21.37 9.81
C VAL A 619 -10.17 -22.09 10.86
N LYS A 620 -9.62 -23.17 11.41
CA LYS A 620 -10.18 -23.96 12.50
C LYS A 620 -9.19 -23.97 13.68
N ALA A 621 -9.67 -23.83 14.91
CA ALA A 621 -8.86 -23.97 16.12
C ALA A 621 -9.69 -24.57 17.26
N GLN A 622 -9.06 -25.41 18.08
CA GLN A 622 -9.72 -26.01 19.24
C GLN A 622 -9.22 -25.35 20.54
N GLY A 623 -10.12 -24.65 21.22
CA GLY A 623 -9.92 -24.08 22.54
C GLY A 623 -10.73 -24.82 23.60
N GLU A 624 -11.34 -24.09 24.53
CA GLU A 624 -12.47 -24.57 25.34
C GLU A 624 -13.64 -25.03 24.45
N LYS A 625 -13.81 -24.37 23.30
CA LYS A 625 -14.76 -24.74 22.24
C LYS A 625 -14.08 -24.84 20.88
N GLN A 626 -14.76 -25.45 19.92
CA GLN A 626 -14.34 -25.41 18.52
C GLN A 626 -14.60 -24.02 17.92
N HIS A 627 -13.60 -23.45 17.27
CA HIS A 627 -13.71 -22.22 16.49
C HIS A 627 -13.47 -22.55 15.02
N GLU A 628 -14.40 -22.17 14.14
CA GLU A 628 -14.24 -22.28 12.70
C GLU A 628 -14.77 -21.01 12.03
N LYS A 629 -13.99 -20.42 11.12
CA LYS A 629 -14.33 -19.16 10.47
C LYS A 629 -13.65 -19.03 9.11
N ASP A 630 -14.42 -18.53 8.14
CA ASP A 630 -13.90 -18.13 6.83
C ASP A 630 -13.44 -16.65 6.88
N PHE A 631 -12.31 -16.37 6.23
CA PHE A 631 -11.66 -15.06 6.13
C PHE A 631 -11.34 -14.75 4.66
N LEU A 632 -11.23 -13.46 4.32
CA LEU A 632 -11.12 -12.95 2.94
C LEU A 632 -12.34 -13.26 2.03
N LYS A 633 -13.38 -13.89 2.57
CA LYS A 633 -14.58 -14.35 1.84
C LYS A 633 -15.64 -13.24 1.66
N THR A 634 -15.21 -12.07 1.22
CA THR A 634 -16.06 -10.92 0.88
C THR A 634 -15.48 -10.22 -0.34
N ASP A 635 -16.32 -9.69 -1.23
CA ASP A 635 -15.84 -9.02 -2.44
C ASP A 635 -14.96 -7.82 -2.11
N GLY A 636 -13.90 -7.62 -2.90
CA GLY A 636 -12.81 -6.70 -2.61
C GLY A 636 -11.79 -7.19 -1.55
N ALA A 637 -12.03 -8.29 -0.84
CA ALA A 637 -11.12 -8.83 0.19
C ALA A 637 -10.47 -10.18 -0.16
N TYR A 638 -10.97 -10.89 -1.18
CA TYR A 638 -10.38 -12.15 -1.67
C TYR A 638 -8.93 -11.95 -2.10
N PHE A 639 -8.08 -12.95 -1.86
CA PHE A 639 -6.69 -12.94 -2.31
C PHE A 639 -6.60 -13.29 -3.80
N GLN A 640 -6.04 -12.41 -4.63
CA GLN A 640 -5.91 -12.64 -6.07
C GLN A 640 -4.63 -13.42 -6.39
N LEU A 641 -4.80 -14.57 -7.04
CA LEU A 641 -3.68 -15.34 -7.56
C LEU A 641 -3.39 -14.87 -8.99
N THR A 642 -2.25 -14.20 -9.20
CA THR A 642 -1.89 -13.58 -10.49
C THR A 642 -1.01 -14.47 -11.36
N LYS A 643 -0.78 -14.06 -12.61
CA LYS A 643 0.11 -14.76 -13.54
C LYS A 643 1.56 -14.51 -13.11
N THR A 644 2.40 -15.55 -13.17
CA THR A 644 3.85 -15.39 -13.00
C THR A 644 4.42 -14.60 -14.18
N LYS A 645 5.17 -13.53 -13.92
CA LYS A 645 5.85 -12.73 -14.93
C LYS A 645 7.16 -13.44 -15.32
N PRO A 646 7.33 -13.97 -16.55
CA PRO A 646 8.49 -14.82 -16.86
C PRO A 646 9.81 -14.05 -16.92
N VAL A 647 9.74 -12.80 -17.40
CA VAL A 647 10.84 -11.83 -17.39
C VAL A 647 10.40 -10.47 -16.85
N ILE A 648 11.34 -9.66 -16.36
CA ILE A 648 11.17 -8.24 -16.02
C ILE A 648 12.20 -7.39 -16.77
N PHE A 649 12.01 -6.07 -16.83
CA PHE A 649 12.99 -5.14 -17.38
C PHE A 649 14.30 -5.13 -16.56
N PRO A 650 15.49 -5.02 -17.18
CA PRO A 650 16.79 -5.04 -16.49
C PRO A 650 17.08 -3.80 -15.62
N LEU A 651 16.18 -2.80 -15.62
CA LEU A 651 16.27 -1.58 -14.83
C LEU A 651 14.98 -1.42 -14.01
N LYS A 652 15.11 -1.00 -12.74
CA LYS A 652 13.95 -0.64 -11.88
C LYS A 652 13.33 0.73 -12.21
N VAL A 653 13.87 1.45 -13.19
CA VAL A 653 13.40 2.78 -13.64
C VAL A 653 13.37 2.87 -15.16
N LYS A 654 12.40 3.61 -15.71
CA LYS A 654 12.30 3.83 -17.16
C LYS A 654 13.56 4.57 -17.67
N PRO A 655 14.21 4.09 -18.75
CA PRO A 655 15.51 4.60 -19.19
C PRO A 655 15.39 6.04 -19.71
N GLU A 656 16.50 6.79 -19.70
CA GLU A 656 16.52 8.19 -20.14
C GLU A 656 16.31 8.37 -21.65
N ASN A 657 16.42 7.29 -22.44
CA ASN A 657 16.00 7.24 -23.84
C ASN A 657 14.63 6.56 -24.06
N ASP A 658 13.75 6.54 -23.06
CA ASP A 658 12.34 6.16 -23.20
C ASP A 658 11.46 7.32 -23.72
N LEU A 659 10.27 7.04 -24.26
CA LEU A 659 9.40 8.11 -24.79
C LEU A 659 8.94 9.08 -23.67
N GLY A 660 9.17 10.37 -23.89
CA GLY A 660 8.93 11.41 -22.89
C GLY A 660 10.06 11.62 -21.87
N LYS A 661 11.18 10.90 -22.00
CA LYS A 661 12.44 11.14 -21.27
C LYS A 661 13.45 11.93 -22.10
N THR A 662 14.52 12.39 -21.45
CA THR A 662 15.57 13.30 -21.94
C THR A 662 16.05 13.03 -23.36
N TRP A 663 16.25 11.75 -23.72
CA TRP A 663 16.81 11.32 -25.00
C TRP A 663 15.78 10.63 -25.92
N GLY A 664 14.54 10.44 -25.44
CA GLY A 664 13.52 9.61 -26.06
C GLY A 664 13.11 10.02 -27.48
N GLN A 665 13.18 11.30 -27.82
CA GLN A 665 12.80 11.79 -29.15
C GLN A 665 13.77 11.33 -30.26
N ASN A 666 15.06 11.23 -29.96
CA ASN A 666 16.12 11.02 -30.96
C ASN A 666 16.83 9.66 -30.83
N TYR A 667 16.74 9.03 -29.66
CA TYR A 667 17.50 7.83 -29.29
C TYR A 667 16.61 6.70 -28.75
N TYR A 668 15.32 6.68 -29.12
CA TYR A 668 14.35 5.75 -28.52
C TYR A 668 14.82 4.29 -28.58
N TRP A 669 14.95 3.67 -27.40
CA TRP A 669 15.49 2.31 -27.25
C TRP A 669 14.66 1.25 -27.97
N ALA A 670 13.34 1.44 -28.08
CA ALA A 670 12.42 0.47 -28.70
C ALA A 670 12.04 0.81 -30.16
N ALA A 671 12.75 1.75 -30.79
CA ALA A 671 12.57 2.04 -32.22
C ALA A 671 12.99 0.84 -33.11
N SER A 672 12.55 0.85 -34.37
CA SER A 672 12.92 -0.15 -35.37
C SER A 672 14.43 -0.34 -35.46
N GLN A 673 14.90 -1.57 -35.67
CA GLN A 673 16.33 -1.84 -35.80
C GLN A 673 16.98 -0.99 -36.91
N GLY A 674 18.20 -0.52 -36.68
CA GLY A 674 18.92 0.38 -37.56
C GLY A 674 18.49 1.85 -37.54
N ASN A 675 17.40 2.21 -36.85
CA ASN A 675 16.82 3.56 -36.89
C ASN A 675 17.69 4.64 -36.23
N ASN A 676 18.22 4.36 -35.03
CA ASN A 676 19.09 5.26 -34.29
C ASN A 676 20.24 4.49 -33.63
N MET A 677 21.25 5.17 -33.11
CA MET A 677 22.47 4.49 -32.63
C MET A 677 22.21 3.47 -31.51
N THR A 678 21.18 3.64 -30.69
CA THR A 678 20.88 2.71 -29.58
C THR A 678 20.27 1.39 -30.02
N THR A 679 19.70 1.31 -31.22
CA THR A 679 18.97 0.11 -31.67
C THR A 679 19.90 -0.98 -32.21
N PHE A 680 19.44 -2.23 -32.18
CA PHE A 680 20.10 -3.37 -32.83
C PHE A 680 20.31 -3.12 -34.34
N ASN A 681 21.30 -3.78 -34.95
CA ASN A 681 21.64 -3.68 -36.38
C ASN A 681 21.96 -2.24 -36.89
N SER A 682 22.12 -1.26 -36.00
CA SER A 682 22.61 0.07 -36.36
C SER A 682 24.07 0.04 -36.83
N ASN A 683 24.40 0.87 -37.82
CA ASN A 683 25.76 0.91 -38.38
C ASN A 683 26.76 1.42 -37.32
N ARG A 684 27.92 0.80 -37.27
CA ARG A 684 29.11 1.22 -36.51
C ARG A 684 30.33 1.16 -37.46
N SER A 685 31.38 1.93 -37.19
CA SER A 685 32.62 1.94 -38.02
C SER A 685 32.35 2.14 -39.52
N LYS A 686 31.54 3.13 -39.89
CA LYS A 686 31.08 3.39 -41.27
C LYS A 686 30.34 2.22 -41.97
N GLY A 687 29.80 1.28 -41.19
CA GLY A 687 29.01 0.13 -41.67
C GLY A 687 29.79 -1.20 -41.73
N THR A 688 31.10 -1.21 -41.45
CA THR A 688 31.87 -2.46 -41.36
C THR A 688 31.55 -3.28 -40.11
N ARG A 689 31.00 -2.63 -39.07
CA ARG A 689 30.44 -3.27 -37.88
C ARG A 689 28.95 -2.92 -37.75
N LYS A 690 28.18 -3.83 -37.14
CA LYS A 690 26.80 -3.66 -36.74
C LYS A 690 26.66 -3.62 -35.22
N HIS A 691 25.60 -2.99 -34.76
CA HIS A 691 25.28 -2.90 -33.33
C HIS A 691 24.66 -4.20 -32.83
N ALA A 692 25.27 -4.81 -31.81
CA ALA A 692 24.98 -6.17 -31.36
C ALA A 692 23.92 -6.27 -30.25
N GLY A 693 23.40 -5.15 -29.77
CA GLY A 693 22.46 -5.10 -28.66
C GLY A 693 21.56 -3.89 -28.74
N ARG A 694 20.93 -3.54 -27.61
CA ARG A 694 20.22 -2.27 -27.43
C ARG A 694 20.80 -1.48 -26.25
N ASP A 695 20.98 -0.18 -26.45
CA ASP A 695 21.53 0.72 -25.44
C ASP A 695 20.39 1.35 -24.63
N LEU A 696 20.31 1.03 -23.34
CA LEU A 696 19.36 1.61 -22.39
C LEU A 696 20.07 2.72 -21.63
N TYR A 697 19.85 3.98 -22.01
CA TYR A 697 20.50 5.13 -21.35
C TYR A 697 19.93 5.33 -19.93
N THR A 698 20.78 5.73 -18.99
CA THR A 698 20.46 5.80 -17.55
C THR A 698 21.01 7.06 -16.89
N GLN A 699 20.54 7.33 -15.67
CA GLN A 699 21.24 8.20 -14.75
C GLN A 699 22.51 7.49 -14.22
N PRO A 700 23.53 8.23 -13.74
CA PRO A 700 24.74 7.63 -13.17
C PRO A 700 24.44 6.55 -12.13
N GLU A 701 25.14 5.41 -12.24
CA GLU A 701 25.07 4.29 -11.30
C GLU A 701 23.65 3.74 -11.06
N THR A 702 22.82 3.70 -12.10
CA THR A 702 21.47 3.12 -12.01
C THR A 702 21.54 1.61 -11.80
N GLU A 703 20.67 1.07 -10.93
CA GLU A 703 20.63 -0.35 -10.57
C GLU A 703 20.28 -1.27 -11.75
N ILE A 704 21.13 -2.29 -11.96
CA ILE A 704 20.93 -3.37 -12.94
C ILE A 704 20.43 -4.61 -12.21
N VAL A 705 19.34 -5.23 -12.72
CA VAL A 705 18.76 -6.47 -12.16
C VAL A 705 18.70 -7.62 -13.16
N ALA A 706 18.74 -8.84 -12.62
CA ALA A 706 18.41 -10.06 -13.35
C ALA A 706 16.94 -10.07 -13.79
N MET A 707 16.69 -10.24 -15.09
CA MET A 707 15.32 -10.26 -15.63
C MET A 707 14.50 -11.49 -15.25
N ALA A 708 15.17 -12.58 -14.91
CA ALA A 708 14.59 -13.87 -14.57
C ALA A 708 15.56 -14.61 -13.66
N ASP A 709 15.15 -15.76 -13.13
CA ASP A 709 16.05 -16.68 -12.45
C ASP A 709 17.12 -17.21 -13.43
N GLY A 710 18.28 -17.60 -12.92
CA GLY A 710 19.39 -18.02 -13.75
C GLY A 710 20.72 -18.27 -13.03
N VAL A 711 21.77 -18.50 -13.81
CA VAL A 711 23.13 -18.74 -13.36
C VAL A 711 24.07 -17.74 -14.02
N VAL A 712 24.92 -17.07 -13.23
CA VAL A 712 25.95 -16.17 -13.75
C VAL A 712 27.05 -17.01 -14.39
N LEU A 713 27.10 -16.99 -15.72
CA LEU A 713 28.05 -17.74 -16.52
C LEU A 713 29.43 -17.07 -16.59
N LYS A 714 29.48 -15.73 -16.52
CA LYS A 714 30.75 -14.99 -16.57
C LYS A 714 30.61 -13.54 -16.08
N THR A 715 31.68 -12.98 -15.53
CA THR A 715 31.85 -11.51 -15.45
C THR A 715 33.29 -11.16 -15.83
N ALA A 716 33.49 -10.20 -16.74
CA ALA A 716 34.83 -9.79 -17.17
C ALA A 716 34.83 -8.36 -17.75
N PRO A 717 36.01 -7.76 -18.04
CA PRO A 717 36.10 -6.45 -18.66
C PRO A 717 35.40 -6.34 -20.02
N PHE A 718 34.86 -5.16 -20.30
CA PHE A 718 34.10 -4.84 -21.49
C PHE A 718 34.59 -3.53 -22.14
N TYR A 719 33.70 -2.74 -22.75
CA TYR A 719 34.05 -1.57 -23.53
C TYR A 719 34.33 -0.34 -22.65
N ALA A 720 35.18 0.58 -23.12
CA ALA A 720 35.45 1.86 -22.45
C ALA A 720 35.76 1.79 -20.93
N GLY A 721 36.35 0.69 -20.45
CA GLY A 721 36.71 0.52 -19.03
C GLY A 721 35.55 0.14 -18.09
N THR A 722 34.45 -0.36 -18.64
CA THR A 722 33.38 -1.07 -17.91
C THR A 722 33.64 -2.57 -17.84
N ASP A 723 32.77 -3.29 -17.14
CA ASP A 723 32.67 -4.75 -17.15
C ASP A 723 31.34 -5.19 -17.80
N TYR A 724 31.21 -6.49 -18.06
CA TYR A 724 29.94 -7.14 -18.35
C TYR A 724 29.62 -8.25 -17.33
N ILE A 725 28.34 -8.58 -17.20
CA ILE A 725 27.83 -9.75 -16.47
C ILE A 725 26.98 -10.54 -17.46
N ALA A 726 27.29 -11.81 -17.66
CA ALA A 726 26.53 -12.68 -18.58
C ALA A 726 25.86 -13.83 -17.82
N VAL A 727 24.58 -14.06 -18.10
CA VAL A 727 23.69 -14.92 -17.30
C VAL A 727 22.92 -15.86 -18.21
N HIS A 728 22.97 -17.16 -17.92
CA HIS A 728 22.02 -18.15 -18.44
C HIS A 728 20.72 -17.99 -17.66
N HIS A 729 19.71 -17.44 -18.29
CA HIS A 729 18.39 -17.32 -17.68
C HIS A 729 17.54 -18.54 -18.01
N LYS A 730 16.79 -19.00 -17.00
CA LYS A 730 15.76 -20.01 -17.13
C LYS A 730 14.49 -19.48 -16.47
N THR A 731 13.58 -19.02 -17.32
CA THR A 731 12.31 -18.45 -16.88
C THR A 731 11.40 -19.54 -16.31
N ASN A 732 10.44 -19.14 -15.47
CA ASN A 732 9.43 -20.06 -14.94
C ASN A 732 8.61 -20.74 -16.07
N ASP A 733 8.31 -20.06 -17.19
CA ASP A 733 7.56 -20.65 -18.32
C ASP A 733 8.34 -21.71 -19.12
N GLY A 734 9.65 -21.84 -18.90
CA GLY A 734 10.50 -22.84 -19.52
C GLY A 734 11.36 -22.33 -20.66
N ARG A 735 11.26 -21.04 -21.05
CA ARG A 735 12.26 -20.42 -21.95
C ARG A 735 13.62 -20.33 -21.26
N GLU A 736 14.65 -20.73 -22.00
CA GLU A 736 16.06 -20.59 -21.67
C GLU A 736 16.77 -19.73 -22.73
N PHE A 737 17.65 -18.84 -22.29
CA PHE A 737 18.41 -17.90 -23.15
C PHE A 737 19.62 -17.33 -22.39
N ILE A 738 20.58 -16.74 -23.09
CA ILE A 738 21.68 -15.99 -22.45
C ILE A 738 21.43 -14.50 -22.64
N ILE A 739 21.65 -13.72 -21.58
CA ILE A 739 21.68 -12.26 -21.62
C ILE A 739 23.08 -11.78 -21.23
N ASN A 740 23.60 -10.84 -22.01
CA ASN A 740 24.78 -10.09 -21.64
C ASN A 740 24.36 -8.68 -21.16
N TYR A 741 24.60 -8.41 -19.89
CA TYR A 741 24.44 -7.10 -19.27
C TYR A 741 25.78 -6.38 -19.35
N GLY A 742 26.03 -5.66 -20.45
CA GLY A 742 27.24 -4.88 -20.68
C GLY A 742 27.16 -3.46 -20.10
N GLU A 743 28.32 -2.82 -19.99
CA GLU A 743 28.50 -1.47 -19.42
C GLU A 743 28.21 -1.37 -17.92
N VAL A 744 28.62 -2.39 -17.15
CA VAL A 744 28.52 -2.44 -15.68
C VAL A 744 29.73 -1.76 -15.04
N ALA A 745 29.53 -1.09 -13.91
CA ALA A 745 30.61 -0.51 -13.11
C ALA A 745 31.48 -1.62 -12.46
N PRO A 746 32.78 -1.78 -12.81
CA PRO A 746 33.58 -2.95 -12.39
C PRO A 746 33.67 -3.15 -10.86
N SER A 747 33.79 -2.05 -10.11
CA SER A 747 33.88 -2.04 -8.65
C SER A 747 32.53 -2.11 -7.92
N LYS A 748 31.42 -2.25 -8.65
CA LYS A 748 30.05 -2.27 -8.11
C LYS A 748 29.19 -3.39 -8.72
N LYS A 749 29.83 -4.49 -9.13
CA LYS A 749 29.19 -5.79 -9.37
C LYS A 749 28.90 -6.46 -8.03
N GLU A 750 27.75 -7.12 -7.89
CA GLU A 750 27.34 -7.82 -6.67
C GLU A 750 27.28 -9.35 -6.82
N VAL A 751 27.68 -9.86 -8.00
CA VAL A 751 27.72 -11.28 -8.35
C VAL A 751 29.03 -11.66 -9.05
N LYS A 752 29.37 -12.95 -9.02
CA LYS A 752 30.52 -13.57 -9.72
C LYS A 752 30.07 -14.83 -10.48
N GLU A 753 30.99 -15.37 -11.28
CA GLU A 753 30.81 -16.64 -12.00
C GLU A 753 30.39 -17.80 -11.07
N GLY A 754 29.39 -18.57 -11.51
CA GLY A 754 28.77 -19.66 -10.75
C GLY A 754 27.63 -19.27 -9.80
N ASP A 755 27.44 -17.97 -9.49
CA ASP A 755 26.36 -17.54 -8.60
C ASP A 755 24.98 -17.80 -9.21
N GLN A 756 24.06 -18.30 -8.39
CA GLN A 756 22.64 -18.35 -8.71
C GLN A 756 22.03 -16.95 -8.54
N VAL A 757 21.17 -16.55 -9.46
CA VAL A 757 20.43 -15.27 -9.39
C VAL A 757 18.93 -15.50 -9.54
N VAL A 758 18.13 -14.68 -8.85
CA VAL A 758 16.67 -14.66 -8.99
C VAL A 758 16.18 -13.40 -9.70
N GLN A 759 14.99 -13.47 -10.29
CA GLN A 759 14.31 -12.33 -10.91
C GLN A 759 14.25 -11.12 -9.96
N GLY A 760 14.75 -9.96 -10.42
CA GLY A 760 14.80 -8.73 -9.63
C GLY A 760 15.97 -8.62 -8.65
N GLN A 761 16.83 -9.63 -8.55
CA GLN A 761 18.10 -9.54 -7.83
C GLN A 761 19.04 -8.54 -8.52
N LYS A 762 19.70 -7.71 -7.73
CA LYS A 762 20.72 -6.78 -8.20
C LYS A 762 21.95 -7.53 -8.69
N LEU A 763 22.41 -7.18 -9.89
CA LEU A 763 23.66 -7.68 -10.48
C LEU A 763 24.79 -6.65 -10.31
N GLY A 764 24.44 -5.36 -10.31
CA GLY A 764 25.36 -4.25 -10.12
C GLY A 764 24.72 -2.92 -10.45
N VAL A 765 25.50 -1.98 -11.00
CA VAL A 765 25.03 -0.67 -11.47
C VAL A 765 25.66 -0.29 -12.82
N THR A 766 25.03 0.60 -13.58
CA THR A 766 25.57 1.12 -14.84
C THR A 766 26.89 1.87 -14.64
N GLY A 767 27.86 1.58 -15.49
CA GLY A 767 29.23 2.10 -15.43
C GLY A 767 29.45 3.37 -16.25
N TYR A 768 30.54 4.08 -15.94
CA TYR A 768 31.01 5.23 -16.71
C TYR A 768 31.88 4.77 -17.88
N LEU A 769 31.54 5.24 -19.09
CA LEU A 769 32.23 4.91 -20.32
C LEU A 769 33.43 5.86 -20.53
N HIS A 770 34.64 5.41 -20.18
CA HIS A 770 35.86 6.21 -20.27
C HIS A 770 36.31 6.48 -21.71
N GLY A 771 36.69 7.73 -21.98
CA GLY A 771 37.37 8.11 -23.22
C GLY A 771 36.49 8.15 -24.48
N ILE A 772 35.17 8.00 -24.36
CA ILE A 772 34.23 8.07 -25.48
C ILE A 772 33.18 9.17 -25.27
N THR A 773 32.69 9.74 -26.37
CA THR A 773 31.57 10.70 -26.36
C THR A 773 30.38 10.05 -27.04
N VAL A 774 29.37 9.64 -26.25
CA VAL A 774 28.13 9.04 -26.76
C VAL A 774 27.19 10.12 -27.30
N ILE A 775 27.03 11.22 -26.56
CA ILE A 775 26.33 12.43 -26.97
C ILE A 775 27.25 13.62 -26.69
N SER A 776 27.42 14.52 -27.67
CA SER A 776 28.29 15.69 -27.52
C SER A 776 27.88 16.56 -26.33
N GLY A 777 28.82 16.88 -25.44
CA GLY A 777 28.57 17.68 -24.24
C GLY A 777 27.94 16.94 -23.05
N HIS A 778 27.65 15.63 -23.15
CA HIS A 778 26.97 14.89 -22.09
C HIS A 778 27.67 13.56 -21.74
N THR A 779 27.93 13.36 -20.44
CA THR A 779 28.30 12.05 -19.89
C THR A 779 27.08 11.15 -19.86
N ILE A 780 27.13 10.02 -20.56
CA ILE A 780 26.04 9.03 -20.64
C ILE A 780 26.46 7.76 -19.91
N TYR A 781 25.57 7.24 -19.07
CA TYR A 781 25.62 5.90 -18.49
C TYR A 781 24.56 5.04 -19.18
N MET A 782 24.77 3.73 -19.31
CA MET A 782 23.81 2.83 -19.95
C MET A 782 23.96 1.38 -19.50
N ILE A 783 23.01 0.52 -19.90
CA ILE A 783 23.28 -0.90 -20.14
C ILE A 783 23.45 -1.09 -21.66
N HIS A 784 24.50 -1.78 -22.10
CA HIS A 784 24.51 -2.40 -23.43
C HIS A 784 23.97 -3.84 -23.32
N PHE A 785 22.76 -4.06 -23.83
CA PHE A 785 22.01 -5.29 -23.59
C PHE A 785 22.02 -6.20 -24.84
N GLU A 786 22.52 -7.43 -24.71
CA GLU A 786 22.58 -8.42 -25.80
C GLU A 786 21.79 -9.69 -25.42
N HIS A 787 21.15 -10.33 -26.41
CA HIS A 787 20.29 -11.49 -26.20
C HIS A 787 20.63 -12.61 -27.20
N TYR A 788 20.83 -13.82 -26.66
CA TYR A 788 21.21 -15.02 -27.41
C TYR A 788 20.20 -16.13 -27.16
N THR A 789 19.71 -16.79 -28.22
CA THR A 789 18.67 -17.83 -28.10
C THR A 789 19.18 -19.15 -27.54
N GLY A 790 20.51 -19.35 -27.43
CA GLY A 790 21.09 -20.57 -26.91
C GLY A 790 21.13 -21.72 -27.92
N THR A 791 20.86 -21.49 -29.21
CA THR A 791 20.98 -22.54 -30.25
C THR A 791 22.43 -22.97 -30.50
N GLU A 792 23.42 -22.17 -30.07
CA GLU A 792 24.84 -22.52 -30.02
C GLU A 792 25.26 -23.16 -28.67
N GLY A 793 24.30 -23.37 -27.75
CA GLY A 793 24.50 -23.87 -26.40
C GLY A 793 24.67 -22.78 -25.33
N PHE A 794 24.37 -23.14 -24.08
CA PHE A 794 24.39 -22.25 -22.92
C PHE A 794 25.77 -22.07 -22.25
N ASP A 795 26.81 -22.75 -22.75
CA ASP A 795 28.21 -22.55 -22.35
C ASP A 795 28.78 -21.25 -22.97
N LEU A 796 29.50 -20.44 -22.19
CA LEU A 796 30.09 -19.16 -22.62
C LEU A 796 31.59 -19.19 -22.95
N ASP A 797 32.31 -20.27 -22.62
CA ASP A 797 33.74 -20.37 -22.94
C ASP A 797 34.01 -20.51 -24.45
N LYS A 798 32.94 -20.72 -25.23
CA LYS A 798 32.92 -20.54 -26.68
C LYS A 798 32.35 -19.17 -27.06
N ASN A 799 33.27 -18.22 -27.25
CA ASN A 799 33.15 -17.17 -28.29
C ASN A 799 31.87 -16.31 -28.31
N HIS A 800 31.39 -15.80 -27.17
CA HIS A 800 30.31 -14.80 -27.22
C HIS A 800 30.78 -13.46 -27.81
N ILE A 801 32.03 -13.03 -27.55
CA ILE A 801 32.72 -11.95 -28.29
C ILE A 801 33.69 -12.60 -29.28
N LEU A 802 33.60 -12.23 -30.56
CA LEU A 802 34.35 -12.87 -31.66
C LEU A 802 35.36 -11.95 -32.36
N SER A 803 36.61 -12.40 -32.43
CA SER A 803 37.64 -11.88 -33.34
C SER A 803 37.55 -12.58 -34.71
N GLY A 804 36.63 -12.13 -35.58
CA GLY A 804 36.45 -12.68 -36.93
C GLY A 804 35.45 -11.88 -37.77
N ASP A 805 35.24 -12.23 -39.04
CA ASP A 805 34.61 -11.34 -40.04
C ASP A 805 33.10 -11.12 -39.94
N ASN A 806 32.40 -11.75 -38.98
CA ASN A 806 30.98 -11.45 -38.80
C ASN A 806 30.75 -10.02 -38.31
N LYS A 807 29.65 -9.40 -38.76
CA LYS A 807 29.44 -7.95 -38.63
C LYS A 807 29.13 -7.51 -37.20
N TYR A 808 28.65 -8.41 -36.34
CA TYR A 808 28.34 -8.11 -34.94
C TYR A 808 29.52 -8.31 -33.99
N LYS A 809 30.52 -9.12 -34.39
CA LYS A 809 31.61 -9.61 -33.51
C LYS A 809 31.06 -10.40 -32.32
N ARG A 810 30.06 -11.24 -32.58
CA ARG A 810 29.32 -12.09 -31.62
C ARG A 810 28.95 -13.45 -32.20
N ARG A 811 28.60 -14.43 -31.36
CA ARG A 811 28.07 -15.76 -31.76
C ARG A 811 26.78 -15.67 -32.61
N SER A 812 26.47 -16.75 -33.33
CA SER A 812 25.48 -16.80 -34.43
C SER A 812 24.03 -16.66 -34.00
N ASP A 813 23.72 -17.05 -32.76
CA ASP A 813 22.39 -17.06 -32.14
C ASP A 813 21.99 -15.72 -31.50
N LEU A 814 22.78 -14.67 -31.74
CA LEU A 814 22.47 -13.30 -31.36
C LEU A 814 21.21 -12.80 -32.11
N VAL A 815 20.22 -12.33 -31.35
CA VAL A 815 18.97 -11.79 -31.88
C VAL A 815 18.70 -10.36 -31.38
N ASP A 816 17.78 -9.65 -32.04
CA ASP A 816 17.36 -8.32 -31.59
C ASP A 816 16.68 -8.40 -30.20
N PRO A 817 17.19 -7.71 -29.18
CA PRO A 817 16.60 -7.71 -27.83
C PRO A 817 15.18 -7.12 -27.70
N LEU A 818 14.61 -6.54 -28.77
CA LEU A 818 13.40 -5.71 -28.71
C LEU A 818 12.22 -6.36 -27.98
N GLU A 819 11.87 -7.60 -28.34
CA GLU A 819 10.64 -8.23 -27.82
C GLU A 819 10.77 -8.68 -26.36
N ILE A 820 11.93 -9.22 -25.95
CA ILE A 820 12.17 -9.57 -24.54
C ILE A 820 12.29 -8.32 -23.65
N LEU A 821 12.84 -7.22 -24.18
CA LEU A 821 12.83 -5.93 -23.49
C LEU A 821 11.43 -5.31 -23.41
N ARG A 822 10.56 -5.50 -24.41
CA ARG A 822 9.15 -5.07 -24.35
C ARG A 822 8.35 -5.87 -23.33
N GLU A 823 8.49 -7.20 -23.33
CA GLU A 823 7.87 -8.07 -22.34
C GLU A 823 8.32 -7.67 -20.92
N GLY A 824 9.63 -7.51 -20.73
CA GLY A 824 10.20 -7.05 -19.46
C GLY A 824 9.70 -5.66 -19.05
N TYR A 825 9.63 -4.70 -19.99
CA TYR A 825 9.17 -3.33 -19.73
C TYR A 825 7.73 -3.33 -19.22
N LYS A 826 6.83 -4.04 -19.92
CA LYS A 826 5.43 -4.23 -19.51
C LYS A 826 5.36 -4.89 -18.14
N ASN A 827 6.14 -5.95 -17.91
CA ASN A 827 6.16 -6.67 -16.64
C ASN A 827 6.70 -5.84 -15.46
N THR A 828 7.61 -4.89 -15.67
CA THR A 828 8.15 -4.01 -14.60
C THR A 828 7.35 -2.74 -14.36
N PHE A 829 6.89 -2.07 -15.42
CA PHE A 829 6.40 -0.69 -15.34
C PHE A 829 4.91 -0.51 -15.61
N ASP A 830 4.24 -1.53 -16.12
CA ASP A 830 2.78 -1.54 -16.21
C ASP A 830 2.28 -2.33 -14.99
N ASP A 831 1.49 -1.67 -14.14
CA ASP A 831 1.07 -2.22 -12.87
C ASP A 831 0.20 -3.48 -13.02
N ASP A 832 0.29 -4.38 -12.05
CA ASP A 832 -0.60 -5.56 -11.95
C ASP A 832 -2.05 -5.18 -11.56
N THR A 833 -2.50 -3.95 -11.84
CA THR A 833 -3.91 -3.52 -11.78
C THR A 833 -4.76 -4.23 -12.81
N GLY A 834 -4.15 -4.72 -13.89
CA GLY A 834 -4.84 -5.32 -15.02
C GLY A 834 -5.33 -4.30 -16.06
N ASP A 835 -4.82 -3.06 -15.99
CA ASP A 835 -5.03 -2.02 -16.99
C ASP A 835 -4.59 -2.48 -18.39
N ASP A 836 -5.64 -2.70 -19.18
CA ASP A 836 -5.82 -2.50 -20.62
C ASP A 836 -4.59 -2.19 -21.50
N GLU A 837 -4.57 -2.82 -22.67
CA GLU A 837 -3.65 -2.44 -23.74
C GLU A 837 -3.97 -1.03 -24.23
N LEU A 838 -2.96 -0.15 -24.29
CA LEU A 838 -3.17 1.25 -24.64
C LEU A 838 -3.69 1.40 -26.07
N PHE A 839 -4.83 2.08 -26.23
CA PHE A 839 -5.46 2.27 -27.53
C PHE A 839 -4.55 3.05 -28.49
N THR A 840 -4.41 2.53 -29.70
CA THR A 840 -3.48 3.03 -30.74
C THR A 840 -4.22 3.79 -31.85
N GLU A 841 -3.49 4.39 -32.79
CA GLU A 841 -4.09 4.99 -33.99
C GLU A 841 -4.74 3.94 -34.91
N GLU A 842 -4.32 2.67 -34.86
CA GLU A 842 -4.97 1.57 -35.60
C GLU A 842 -6.29 1.12 -34.96
N ASP A 843 -6.42 1.15 -33.63
CA ASP A 843 -7.71 0.89 -32.97
C ASP A 843 -8.75 1.95 -33.32
N GLY A 844 -8.32 3.22 -33.41
CA GLY A 844 -9.16 4.32 -33.90
C GLY A 844 -9.55 4.17 -35.37
N LYS A 845 -8.65 3.62 -36.20
CA LYS A 845 -8.90 3.31 -37.62
C LYS A 845 -9.89 2.16 -37.79
N GLN A 846 -9.76 1.09 -37.00
CA GLN A 846 -10.72 -0.01 -36.98
C GLN A 846 -12.09 0.45 -36.48
N ALA A 847 -12.13 1.22 -35.38
CA ALA A 847 -13.38 1.77 -34.85
C ALA A 847 -14.10 2.71 -35.85
N ILE A 848 -13.37 3.57 -36.58
CA ILE A 848 -13.95 4.38 -37.67
C ILE A 848 -14.45 3.50 -38.82
N THR A 849 -13.74 2.43 -39.17
CA THR A 849 -14.17 1.47 -40.20
C THR A 849 -15.46 0.74 -39.81
N ASP A 850 -15.58 0.34 -38.55
CA ASP A 850 -16.76 -0.34 -38.03
C ASP A 850 -17.96 0.62 -37.92
N LEU A 851 -17.73 1.85 -37.44
CA LEU A 851 -18.74 2.92 -37.36
C LEU A 851 -19.26 3.30 -38.75
N TYR A 852 -18.37 3.44 -39.74
CA TYR A 852 -18.76 3.65 -41.14
C TYR A 852 -19.63 2.52 -41.66
N ASN A 853 -19.27 1.26 -41.41
CA ASN A 853 -20.06 0.13 -41.86
C ASN A 853 -21.45 0.05 -41.23
N ARG A 854 -21.62 0.52 -39.98
CA ARG A 854 -22.93 0.65 -39.30
C ARG A 854 -23.81 1.75 -39.91
N TYR A 855 -23.22 2.91 -40.20
CA TYR A 855 -23.99 4.12 -40.53
C TYR A 855 -24.09 4.45 -42.03
N LYS A 856 -23.20 3.96 -42.90
CA LYS A 856 -23.09 4.34 -44.33
C LYS A 856 -24.38 4.32 -45.16
N ASN A 857 -25.34 3.46 -44.83
CA ASN A 857 -26.63 3.32 -45.54
C ASN A 857 -27.76 4.16 -44.92
N GLN A 858 -27.47 5.01 -43.93
CA GLN A 858 -28.46 5.84 -43.22
C GLN A 858 -28.33 7.30 -43.66
N THR A 859 -29.45 8.03 -43.70
CA THR A 859 -29.48 9.50 -43.76
C THR A 859 -30.36 10.06 -42.65
N TRP A 860 -30.07 11.29 -42.23
CA TRP A 860 -30.90 12.06 -41.31
C TRP A 860 -31.16 13.43 -41.90
N LYS A 861 -32.32 13.99 -41.58
CA LYS A 861 -32.62 15.40 -41.83
C LYS A 861 -32.40 16.17 -40.54
N TRP A 862 -31.53 17.18 -40.58
CA TRP A 862 -31.11 17.94 -39.42
C TRP A 862 -31.45 19.41 -39.59
N LYS A 863 -32.21 19.93 -38.63
CA LYS A 863 -32.41 21.36 -38.41
C LYS A 863 -31.87 21.70 -37.03
N TRP A 864 -30.83 22.54 -36.98
CA TRP A 864 -30.21 22.93 -35.72
C TRP A 864 -30.74 24.28 -35.23
N GLU A 865 -30.56 24.53 -33.95
CA GLU A 865 -30.94 25.80 -33.32
C GLU A 865 -30.11 26.94 -33.94
N GLY A 866 -30.76 27.75 -34.79
CA GLY A 866 -30.12 28.78 -35.61
C GLY A 866 -29.95 28.46 -37.10
N SER A 867 -30.51 27.36 -37.65
CA SER A 867 -30.57 27.12 -39.11
C SER A 867 -31.91 27.52 -39.70
N GLU A 868 -31.89 28.25 -40.82
CA GLU A 868 -33.09 28.58 -41.58
C GLU A 868 -33.59 27.34 -42.36
N GLU A 869 -32.65 26.63 -43.01
CA GLU A 869 -32.89 25.41 -43.78
C GLU A 869 -32.67 24.12 -42.98
N GLU A 870 -33.19 23.01 -43.52
CA GLU A 870 -32.99 21.64 -43.03
C GLU A 870 -32.00 20.92 -43.97
N VAL A 871 -30.95 20.33 -43.41
CA VAL A 871 -29.87 19.69 -44.18
C VAL A 871 -29.97 18.17 -44.08
N GLU A 872 -29.96 17.48 -45.23
CA GLU A 872 -29.83 16.02 -45.26
C GLU A 872 -28.36 15.60 -45.14
N VAL A 873 -28.08 14.71 -44.18
CA VAL A 873 -26.72 14.26 -43.84
C VAL A 873 -26.65 12.74 -43.89
N THR A 874 -25.67 12.23 -44.62
CA THR A 874 -25.41 10.79 -44.79
C THR A 874 -24.56 10.21 -43.65
N GLY A 875 -24.61 8.89 -43.49
CA GLY A 875 -23.71 8.14 -42.61
C GLY A 875 -22.22 8.43 -42.85
N LYS A 876 -21.79 8.65 -44.10
CA LYS A 876 -20.39 9.01 -44.39
C LYS A 876 -20.04 10.38 -43.81
N GLN A 877 -20.94 11.36 -43.89
CA GLN A 877 -20.74 12.69 -43.28
C GLN A 877 -20.76 12.63 -41.75
N LEU A 878 -21.67 11.86 -41.13
CA LEU A 878 -21.68 11.66 -39.67
C LEU A 878 -20.33 11.10 -39.17
N VAL A 879 -19.83 10.02 -39.79
CA VAL A 879 -18.57 9.40 -39.36
C VAL A 879 -17.36 10.27 -39.72
N THR A 880 -17.42 11.05 -40.80
CA THR A 880 -16.42 12.11 -41.09
C THR A 880 -16.31 13.13 -39.96
N ILE A 881 -17.44 13.55 -39.38
CA ILE A 881 -17.47 14.46 -38.22
C ILE A 881 -16.83 13.77 -37.01
N VAL A 882 -17.22 12.53 -36.69
CA VAL A 882 -16.66 11.77 -35.56
C VAL A 882 -15.13 11.59 -35.69
N GLU A 883 -14.61 11.26 -36.88
CA GLU A 883 -13.15 11.16 -37.09
C GLU A 883 -12.45 12.51 -36.87
N LYS A 884 -13.01 13.62 -37.38
CA LYS A 884 -12.44 14.96 -37.17
C LYS A 884 -12.42 15.34 -35.68
N MET A 885 -13.52 15.13 -34.96
CA MET A 885 -13.61 15.39 -33.50
C MET A 885 -12.57 14.58 -32.74
N TYR A 886 -12.46 13.28 -33.03
CA TYR A 886 -11.44 12.43 -32.43
C TYR A 886 -10.03 12.93 -32.76
N ARG A 887 -9.71 13.21 -34.03
CA ARG A 887 -8.37 13.68 -34.40
C ARG A 887 -7.99 15.00 -33.74
N LEU A 888 -8.94 15.92 -33.56
CA LEU A 888 -8.72 17.17 -32.82
C LEU A 888 -8.45 16.91 -31.34
N GLU A 889 -9.39 16.28 -30.63
CA GLU A 889 -9.33 16.13 -29.17
C GLU A 889 -8.28 15.13 -28.69
N THR A 890 -7.94 14.13 -29.52
CA THR A 890 -6.97 13.08 -29.18
C THR A 890 -5.57 13.33 -29.73
N SER A 891 -5.30 14.52 -30.28
CA SER A 891 -4.02 14.85 -30.95
C SER A 891 -3.64 13.82 -32.02
N HIS A 892 -4.58 13.52 -32.92
CA HIS A 892 -4.51 12.44 -33.91
C HIS A 892 -4.20 11.06 -33.29
N PHE A 893 -5.05 10.63 -32.34
CA PHE A 893 -5.01 9.33 -31.66
C PHE A 893 -3.73 9.05 -30.85
N LYS A 894 -3.12 10.11 -30.29
CA LYS A 894 -1.83 10.08 -29.57
C LYS A 894 -1.84 10.78 -28.20
N SER A 895 -2.97 11.33 -27.75
CA SER A 895 -3.10 11.85 -26.40
C SER A 895 -3.14 10.71 -25.37
N LYS A 896 -2.56 10.92 -24.19
CA LYS A 896 -2.61 9.93 -23.11
C LYS A 896 -4.05 9.61 -22.69
N GLN A 897 -4.95 10.61 -22.69
CA GLN A 897 -6.38 10.40 -22.47
C GLN A 897 -6.92 9.33 -23.42
N TYR A 898 -6.70 9.48 -24.73
CA TYR A 898 -7.17 8.50 -25.71
C TYR A 898 -6.57 7.11 -25.47
N GLN A 899 -5.25 7.04 -25.24
CA GLN A 899 -4.54 5.78 -24.99
C GLN A 899 -5.09 5.01 -23.78
N HIS A 900 -5.50 5.69 -22.72
CA HIS A 900 -6.04 5.07 -21.50
C HIS A 900 -7.58 4.96 -21.45
N CYS A 901 -8.31 5.74 -22.25
CA CYS A 901 -9.77 5.88 -22.13
C CYS A 901 -10.58 5.47 -23.37
N GLY A 902 -9.96 5.39 -24.55
CA GLY A 902 -10.65 5.19 -25.83
C GLY A 902 -11.44 6.42 -26.32
N THR A 903 -11.39 7.53 -25.60
CA THR A 903 -12.21 8.73 -25.81
C THR A 903 -11.38 10.00 -25.98
N GLY A 904 -11.99 11.03 -26.58
CA GLY A 904 -11.55 12.41 -26.49
C GLY A 904 -12.60 13.24 -25.75
N GLY A 905 -12.16 14.16 -24.88
CA GLY A 905 -13.01 15.18 -24.24
C GLY A 905 -14.01 14.71 -23.19
N MET A 906 -14.09 13.41 -22.88
CA MET A 906 -15.11 12.84 -21.99
C MET A 906 -14.72 12.95 -20.49
N GLU A 907 -14.73 14.18 -19.96
CA GLU A 907 -14.42 14.49 -18.54
C GLU A 907 -15.53 13.96 -17.61
N ALA A 908 -15.18 13.42 -16.43
CA ALA A 908 -16.12 12.84 -15.46
C ALA A 908 -16.60 13.89 -14.45
N PHE A 909 -17.92 13.93 -14.17
CA PHE A 909 -18.54 14.95 -13.31
C PHE A 909 -19.71 14.43 -12.46
N GLY A 910 -19.81 13.11 -12.28
CA GLY A 910 -20.84 12.46 -11.45
C GLY A 910 -20.44 11.04 -11.06
N GLU A 911 -21.35 10.33 -10.39
CA GLU A 911 -21.09 9.00 -9.85
C GLU A 911 -21.00 7.89 -10.92
N PRO A 912 -20.33 6.75 -10.62
CA PRO A 912 -20.36 5.55 -11.44
C PRO A 912 -21.77 4.99 -11.66
N PRO A 913 -22.02 4.22 -12.74
CA PRO A 913 -21.07 3.84 -13.79
C PRO A 913 -21.03 4.81 -14.98
N TYR A 914 -21.84 5.88 -14.99
CA TYR A 914 -22.00 6.76 -16.16
C TYR A 914 -21.35 8.14 -15.99
N TYR A 915 -20.86 8.49 -14.80
CA TYR A 915 -19.99 9.64 -14.54
C TYR A 915 -20.58 11.01 -14.93
N GLY A 916 -21.91 11.13 -14.87
CA GLY A 916 -22.67 12.31 -15.28
C GLY A 916 -23.13 12.32 -16.74
N TRP A 917 -22.63 11.40 -17.57
CA TRP A 917 -23.01 11.25 -18.98
C TRP A 917 -24.34 10.49 -19.15
N ASP A 918 -24.92 10.57 -20.35
CA ASP A 918 -26.24 10.02 -20.64
C ASP A 918 -26.18 8.50 -20.81
N SER A 919 -26.71 7.78 -19.81
CA SER A 919 -26.75 6.32 -19.77
C SER A 919 -27.37 5.67 -21.02
N SER A 920 -28.28 6.37 -21.72
CA SER A 920 -28.99 5.84 -22.89
C SER A 920 -28.16 5.83 -24.18
N LEU A 921 -27.05 6.59 -24.23
CA LEU A 921 -26.21 6.71 -25.43
C LEU A 921 -25.07 5.66 -25.46
N PHE A 922 -24.67 5.10 -24.33
CA PHE A 922 -23.69 4.02 -24.29
C PHE A 922 -24.18 2.75 -25.00
N ILE A 923 -23.29 2.08 -25.74
CA ILE A 923 -23.49 0.69 -26.20
C ILE A 923 -22.83 -0.33 -25.27
N GLU A 924 -21.77 0.08 -24.58
CA GLU A 924 -21.00 -0.69 -23.61
C GLU A 924 -20.84 0.19 -22.37
N GLN A 925 -20.91 -0.39 -21.16
CA GLN A 925 -20.77 0.40 -19.92
C GLN A 925 -19.32 0.88 -19.73
N PRO A 926 -19.09 2.10 -19.21
CA PRO A 926 -17.75 2.54 -18.82
C PRO A 926 -17.07 1.61 -17.82
N THR A 927 -15.75 1.47 -17.95
CA THR A 927 -14.92 0.56 -17.13
C THR A 927 -14.25 1.23 -15.93
N GLY A 928 -14.27 2.57 -15.86
CA GLY A 928 -13.69 3.35 -14.76
C GLY A 928 -13.44 4.81 -15.15
N THR A 929 -12.59 5.49 -14.37
CA THR A 929 -11.98 6.77 -14.76
C THR A 929 -10.45 6.65 -14.86
N TRP A 930 -9.84 7.61 -15.56
CA TRP A 930 -8.39 7.80 -15.62
C TRP A 930 -8.05 9.28 -15.47
N SER A 931 -7.06 9.58 -14.62
CA SER A 931 -6.81 10.94 -14.11
C SER A 931 -5.47 11.50 -14.58
N ALA A 932 -5.46 12.75 -15.09
CA ALA A 932 -4.23 13.41 -15.52
C ALA A 932 -4.31 14.94 -15.42
N PHE A 933 -3.16 15.59 -15.25
CA PHE A 933 -3.04 17.05 -15.37
C PHE A 933 -3.27 17.49 -16.82
N GLU A 934 -3.95 18.64 -16.99
CA GLU A 934 -4.30 19.17 -18.30
C GLU A 934 -3.04 19.63 -19.05
N GLY A 935 -2.89 19.21 -20.32
CA GLY A 935 -1.85 19.74 -21.20
C GLY A 935 -2.17 21.17 -21.65
N LYS A 936 -1.16 21.94 -22.08
CA LYS A 936 -1.33 23.38 -22.39
C LYS A 936 -2.46 23.68 -23.40
N GLY A 937 -2.73 22.76 -24.33
CA GLY A 937 -3.89 22.83 -25.23
C GLY A 937 -3.97 24.14 -26.01
N LEU A 938 -5.16 24.73 -26.05
CA LEU A 938 -5.43 26.07 -26.62
C LEU A 938 -5.46 27.17 -25.53
N SER A 939 -4.90 26.93 -24.35
CA SER A 939 -4.84 27.93 -23.26
C SER A 939 -3.99 29.14 -23.69
N GLY A 940 -4.63 30.31 -23.69
CA GLY A 940 -4.06 31.56 -24.24
C GLY A 940 -4.19 31.71 -25.77
N ALA A 941 -4.88 30.78 -26.45
CA ALA A 941 -5.13 30.79 -27.89
C ALA A 941 -6.63 30.57 -28.24
N GLY A 942 -7.53 31.07 -27.39
CA GLY A 942 -8.98 30.97 -27.56
C GLY A 942 -9.65 29.74 -26.94
N GLY A 943 -8.88 28.83 -26.35
CA GLY A 943 -9.42 27.73 -25.53
C GLY A 943 -9.61 28.11 -24.05
N ASN A 944 -10.23 27.20 -23.31
CA ASN A 944 -10.36 27.29 -21.85
C ASN A 944 -8.99 27.45 -21.16
N ALA A 945 -8.98 28.13 -20.00
CA ALA A 945 -7.78 28.26 -19.18
C ALA A 945 -7.33 26.89 -18.64
N GLN A 946 -6.07 26.55 -18.85
CA GLN A 946 -5.46 25.29 -18.39
C GLN A 946 -5.52 25.17 -16.86
N ILE A 947 -6.08 24.06 -16.38
CA ILE A 947 -6.09 23.69 -14.96
C ILE A 947 -4.77 22.98 -14.61
N THR A 948 -3.99 23.56 -13.69
CA THR A 948 -2.63 23.11 -13.34
C THR A 948 -2.48 22.67 -11.87
N ASP A 949 -3.46 22.99 -11.02
CA ASP A 949 -3.49 22.72 -9.59
C ASP A 949 -4.10 21.34 -9.23
N LYS A 950 -4.90 20.77 -10.14
CA LYS A 950 -5.52 19.45 -10.00
C LYS A 950 -5.49 18.65 -11.30
N GLN A 951 -5.67 17.34 -11.18
CA GLN A 951 -5.93 16.46 -12.32
C GLN A 951 -7.40 16.54 -12.75
N LYS A 952 -7.65 16.31 -14.03
CA LYS A 952 -8.97 16.02 -14.59
C LYS A 952 -9.15 14.51 -14.68
N GLU A 953 -10.35 14.03 -14.40
CA GLU A 953 -10.73 12.64 -14.59
C GLU A 953 -11.49 12.46 -15.89
N PHE A 954 -11.18 11.40 -16.64
CA PHE A 954 -11.82 11.07 -17.91
C PHE A 954 -12.41 9.67 -17.87
N VAL A 955 -13.56 9.49 -18.52
CA VAL A 955 -14.30 8.23 -18.53
C VAL A 955 -13.57 7.19 -19.39
N LYS A 956 -13.13 6.08 -18.78
CA LYS A 956 -12.58 4.92 -19.49
C LYS A 956 -13.72 4.12 -20.12
N LEU A 957 -13.59 3.81 -21.41
CA LEU A 957 -14.51 2.92 -22.13
C LEU A 957 -13.79 1.62 -22.52
N PRO A 958 -14.54 0.50 -22.60
CA PRO A 958 -13.97 -0.82 -22.93
C PRO A 958 -13.44 -0.92 -24.37
N SER A 959 -13.90 -0.06 -25.29
CA SER A 959 -13.43 -0.01 -26.67
C SER A 959 -13.43 1.42 -27.21
N VAL A 960 -12.56 1.70 -28.19
CA VAL A 960 -12.62 2.98 -28.95
C VAL A 960 -13.95 3.10 -29.71
N LEU A 961 -14.51 1.97 -30.14
CA LEU A 961 -15.79 1.91 -30.83
C LEU A 961 -16.95 2.33 -29.94
N ALA A 962 -16.96 1.97 -28.64
CA ALA A 962 -17.94 2.48 -27.67
C ALA A 962 -17.93 4.00 -27.59
N GLY A 963 -16.74 4.62 -27.58
CA GLY A 963 -16.59 6.07 -27.53
C GLY A 963 -17.01 6.76 -28.83
N MET A 964 -16.66 6.19 -29.97
CA MET A 964 -17.06 6.71 -31.28
C MET A 964 -18.56 6.57 -31.55
N GLU A 965 -19.15 5.45 -31.14
CA GLU A 965 -20.60 5.21 -31.18
C GLU A 965 -21.34 6.15 -30.20
N TYR A 966 -20.82 6.36 -28.99
CA TYR A 966 -21.38 7.35 -28.06
C TYR A 966 -21.38 8.76 -28.69
N LYS A 967 -20.27 9.19 -29.32
CA LYS A 967 -20.23 10.46 -30.05
C LYS A 967 -21.22 10.48 -31.22
N ALA A 968 -21.30 9.44 -32.04
CA ALA A 968 -22.25 9.37 -33.16
C ALA A 968 -23.71 9.52 -32.68
N LYS A 969 -24.11 8.77 -31.63
CA LYS A 969 -25.43 8.87 -31.02
C LYS A 969 -25.69 10.22 -30.36
N TYR A 970 -24.69 10.84 -29.73
CA TYR A 970 -24.78 12.20 -29.19
C TYR A 970 -25.07 13.23 -30.29
N ILE A 971 -24.37 13.14 -31.44
CA ILE A 971 -24.60 14.02 -32.60
C ILE A 971 -26.02 13.84 -33.15
N ILE A 972 -26.48 12.59 -33.29
CA ILE A 972 -27.85 12.28 -33.73
C ILE A 972 -28.89 12.85 -32.73
N LYS A 973 -28.70 12.65 -31.42
CA LYS A 973 -29.61 13.15 -30.37
C LYS A 973 -29.78 14.67 -30.39
N TYR A 974 -28.75 15.42 -30.79
CA TYR A 974 -28.78 16.89 -30.87
C TYR A 974 -28.86 17.42 -32.31
N ASN A 975 -29.56 16.70 -33.20
CA ASN A 975 -29.86 17.11 -34.58
C ASN A 975 -28.63 17.64 -35.35
N GLY A 976 -27.51 16.94 -35.23
CA GLY A 976 -26.27 17.31 -35.92
C GLY A 976 -25.39 18.32 -35.20
N ASN A 977 -25.81 18.96 -34.11
CA ASN A 977 -24.97 19.91 -33.38
C ASN A 977 -23.89 19.20 -32.53
N TYR A 978 -22.85 18.73 -33.22
CA TYR A 978 -21.66 18.11 -32.65
C TYR A 978 -20.84 19.05 -31.76
N ALA A 979 -20.95 20.37 -31.96
CA ALA A 979 -20.18 21.36 -31.20
C ALA A 979 -20.62 21.45 -29.73
N ARG A 980 -21.84 20.99 -29.40
CA ARG A 980 -22.32 20.83 -28.01
C ARG A 980 -21.42 19.92 -27.16
N TRP A 981 -20.62 19.05 -27.80
CA TRP A 981 -19.60 18.25 -27.13
C TRP A 981 -18.52 19.10 -26.45
N PHE A 982 -18.12 20.22 -27.07
CA PHE A 982 -17.12 21.14 -26.51
C PHE A 982 -17.73 22.12 -25.51
N ASN A 983 -18.92 22.67 -25.82
CA ASN A 983 -19.69 23.47 -24.87
C ASN A 983 -21.20 23.35 -25.16
N ALA A 984 -21.96 22.84 -24.19
CA ALA A 984 -23.39 22.55 -24.36
C ALA A 984 -24.32 23.79 -24.41
N LYS A 985 -23.81 25.01 -24.24
CA LYS A 985 -24.62 26.25 -24.17
C LYS A 985 -24.03 27.47 -24.91
N ASP A 986 -22.72 27.64 -24.93
CA ASP A 986 -22.08 28.81 -25.54
C ASP A 986 -21.91 28.64 -27.06
N THR A 987 -22.65 29.44 -27.83
CA THR A 987 -22.63 29.45 -29.30
C THR A 987 -21.34 30.00 -29.89
N THR A 988 -20.62 30.86 -29.16
CA THR A 988 -19.31 31.40 -29.58
C THR A 988 -18.25 30.31 -29.44
N ALA A 989 -18.23 29.60 -28.30
CA ALA A 989 -17.36 28.46 -28.09
C ALA A 989 -17.66 27.30 -29.07
N GLN A 990 -18.95 27.05 -29.38
CA GLN A 990 -19.35 26.09 -30.41
C GLN A 990 -18.82 26.48 -31.80
N THR A 991 -18.95 27.76 -32.19
CA THR A 991 -18.43 28.26 -33.47
C THR A 991 -16.92 28.10 -33.58
N ALA A 992 -16.16 28.50 -32.56
CA ALA A 992 -14.70 28.34 -32.54
C ALA A 992 -14.26 26.87 -32.64
N TYR A 993 -14.99 25.94 -32.00
CA TYR A 993 -14.74 24.51 -32.12
C TYR A 993 -15.05 23.99 -33.54
N GLN A 994 -16.15 24.42 -34.16
CA GLN A 994 -16.47 24.10 -35.57
C GLN A 994 -15.37 24.61 -36.53
N ASP A 995 -14.86 25.83 -36.32
CA ASP A 995 -13.76 26.40 -37.10
C ASP A 995 -12.47 25.57 -36.98
N SER A 996 -12.13 25.14 -35.76
CA SER A 996 -10.94 24.29 -35.54
C SER A 996 -11.00 22.95 -36.30
N LEU A 997 -12.21 22.41 -36.51
CA LEU A 997 -12.44 21.16 -37.26
C LEU A 997 -12.41 21.32 -38.79
N LYS A 998 -12.49 22.55 -39.32
CA LYS A 998 -12.40 22.81 -40.78
C LYS A 998 -11.07 22.32 -41.36
N ASN A 999 -9.98 22.55 -40.62
CA ASN A 999 -8.61 22.20 -41.03
C ASN A 999 -8.22 20.73 -40.79
N ILE A 1000 -9.04 19.95 -40.09
CA ILE A 1000 -8.76 18.53 -39.80
C ILE A 1000 -9.22 17.65 -40.97
N ARG A 1001 -8.34 16.79 -41.49
CA ARG A 1001 -8.69 15.76 -42.50
C ARG A 1001 -9.13 14.44 -41.86
N ALA A 1002 -10.14 13.81 -42.45
CA ALA A 1002 -10.69 12.53 -42.01
C ALA A 1002 -10.03 11.40 -42.81
N ARG A 1003 -8.71 11.22 -42.61
CA ARG A 1003 -7.85 10.34 -43.43
C ARG A 1003 -8.28 8.87 -43.49
N PHE A 1004 -9.09 8.39 -42.54
CA PHE A 1004 -9.60 7.02 -42.57
C PHE A 1004 -10.90 6.94 -43.41
N ILE A 1005 -11.82 7.89 -43.28
CA ILE A 1005 -13.02 7.99 -44.15
C ILE A 1005 -12.69 8.46 -45.58
N GLU A 1006 -11.59 9.20 -45.76
CA GLU A 1006 -10.99 9.51 -47.07
C GLU A 1006 -10.39 8.26 -47.76
N ALA A 1007 -10.24 7.13 -47.05
CA ALA A 1007 -9.70 5.86 -47.55
C ALA A 1007 -10.74 4.71 -47.60
N LEU A 1008 -12.04 5.04 -47.42
CA LEU A 1008 -13.20 4.13 -47.39
C LEU A 1008 -14.35 4.65 -48.27
#